data_AF-A0AAN8PD90-F1
#
_entry.id   AF-A0AAN8PD90-F1
#
_cell.length_a   1.000
_cell.length_b   1.000
_cell.length_c   1.000
_cell.angle_alpha   90.00
_cell.angle_beta   90.00
_cell.angle_gamma   90.00
#
_symmetry.space_group_name_H-M   'P 1'
#
loop_
_entity.id
_entity.type
_entity.pdbx_description
1 polymer ?
#
loop_
_entity_poly.entity_id
_entity_poly.type
_entity_poly.pdbx_seq_one_letter_code
_entity_poly.pdbx_strand_id
1 'polypeptide(L)'
;MGSVISYTKSDFKVHVFTGDKKNAGTDANVTIILHGEAGDFTEEIILDRFLKNDFERGKKNTFRVPHSKGEASTLGKIAKIELWRDVDGVSSDWFVDKVLVENAVTRDIFIFPLFRWIKAGLHYMINHLDTSLPQFDEHHKQRKMELEDKQETYEYEQKSPCLPMQIKKMPATEQFSFDYLWDIVKTKAELLAVSKCVQLTAGKWKNLADIKNMFRKKFFHLPKGADGWRDDFYFGRQRIASANNSLIKLCTAIPDKLAVTEEMLKPLLEGNTLESLLKEKRLFICDLEILEGLSCKPGFTVCVPIALFMVDNDNQLRPLAIQLFQKPSPDNPVFLPTDNLNTWTFAKMWYNNADASYHQSLTHLGLTHLLMEGVTVATHRNLSQSHPVFKFLAPHFLYLIAINTRGLDLLIAEGGWVDKVMNTGVKGMFELIKRGIDSWHLDVDGTLPEDLKRRGLDDPSVLPGYHFRDDAILLYHAINKYASKYVALYYDTPEKINGDWELQNWGTELALSREQGGVGLLGIPNDGTFKTNDDISKVLTCIVYTCSVSHASTNFPQYEEYAFTPNYPGMMRGEPPKSKDPVEEDRILASLPDKPTTLDIMVVTKILSGRGTKNLGDFEVQYVFDPKAMVIVDEFRLELRQISKTIKERNESRNPPYIYLDPEIVPNSISI
;
A
#
# COMPACT_ATOMS: atom_id res chain seq x y z
N MET A 1 70.11 2.55 -19.20
CA MET A 1 68.81 2.75 -19.89
C MET A 1 67.78 1.88 -19.20
N GLY A 2 67.00 2.46 -18.28
CA GLY A 2 65.84 1.80 -17.69
C GLY A 2 64.59 2.34 -18.38
N SER A 3 63.89 1.48 -19.11
CA SER A 3 62.62 1.80 -19.76
C SER A 3 61.55 2.01 -18.69
N VAL A 4 61.17 3.26 -18.45
CA VAL A 4 59.97 3.61 -17.69
C VAL A 4 58.76 3.18 -18.52
N ILE A 5 58.03 2.18 -18.03
CA ILE A 5 56.73 1.80 -18.57
C ILE A 5 55.77 2.96 -18.27
N SER A 6 55.47 3.77 -19.28
CA SER A 6 54.45 4.80 -19.24
C SER A 6 53.07 4.13 -19.21
N TYR A 7 52.48 4.02 -18.03
CA TYR A 7 51.03 3.80 -17.90
C TYR A 7 50.33 5.12 -18.26
N THR A 8 49.77 5.20 -19.48
CA THR A 8 48.85 6.29 -19.85
C THR A 8 47.64 6.23 -18.92
N LYS A 9 47.53 7.18 -17.99
CA LYS A 9 46.35 7.33 -17.12
C LYS A 9 45.13 7.64 -18.02
N SER A 10 44.14 6.75 -18.04
CA SER A 10 42.79 7.07 -18.52
C SER A 10 42.12 7.99 -17.51
N ASP A 11 41.63 9.15 -17.95
CA ASP A 11 41.13 10.23 -17.08
C ASP A 11 39.74 9.93 -16.50
N PHE A 12 38.95 9.07 -17.15
CA PHE A 12 37.63 8.67 -16.66
C PHE A 12 37.40 7.15 -16.67
N LYS A 13 36.55 6.69 -15.75
CA LYS A 13 35.94 5.36 -15.78
C LYS A 13 34.43 5.48 -15.83
N VAL A 14 33.81 4.71 -16.70
CA VAL A 14 32.36 4.60 -16.81
C VAL A 14 31.92 3.33 -16.10
N HIS A 15 31.05 3.46 -15.11
CA HIS A 15 30.40 2.34 -14.44
C HIS A 15 28.95 2.28 -14.86
N VAL A 16 28.56 1.19 -15.49
CA VAL A 16 27.20 0.98 -15.98
C VAL A 16 26.50 -0.04 -15.09
N PHE A 17 25.29 0.27 -14.64
CA PHE A 17 24.46 -0.60 -13.81
C PHE A 17 23.24 -1.03 -14.63
N THR A 18 23.25 -2.27 -15.12
CA THR A 18 22.07 -2.90 -15.72
C THR A 18 21.08 -3.25 -14.62
N GLY A 19 19.81 -2.90 -14.79
CA GLY A 19 18.79 -3.19 -13.79
C GLY A 19 18.42 -4.67 -13.68
N ASP A 20 17.74 -5.02 -12.60
CA ASP A 20 17.33 -6.40 -12.30
C ASP A 20 15.93 -6.74 -12.83
N LYS A 21 15.55 -6.19 -14.00
CA LYS A 21 14.27 -6.49 -14.65
C LYS A 21 14.37 -7.73 -15.54
N LYS A 22 13.25 -8.41 -15.77
CA LYS A 22 13.22 -9.56 -16.68
C LYS A 22 13.66 -9.11 -18.08
N ASN A 23 14.62 -9.82 -18.67
CA ASN A 23 15.24 -9.49 -19.96
C ASN A 23 15.96 -8.14 -19.99
N ALA A 24 16.43 -7.63 -18.84
CA ALA A 24 17.12 -6.33 -18.79
C ALA A 24 18.50 -6.32 -19.44
N GLY A 25 19.14 -7.46 -19.69
CA GLY A 25 20.49 -7.56 -20.25
C GLY A 25 20.53 -7.39 -21.77
N THR A 26 21.72 -7.16 -22.31
CA THR A 26 21.93 -7.00 -23.77
C THR A 26 23.29 -7.50 -24.22
N ASP A 27 23.33 -8.07 -25.43
CA ASP A 27 24.56 -8.45 -26.15
C ASP A 27 24.92 -7.41 -27.24
N ALA A 28 24.17 -6.31 -27.33
CA ALA A 28 24.38 -5.24 -28.32
C ALA A 28 25.65 -4.44 -28.00
N ASN A 29 26.26 -3.81 -29.02
CA ASN A 29 27.36 -2.89 -28.75
C ASN A 29 26.78 -1.59 -28.17
N VAL A 30 27.30 -1.20 -27.01
CA VAL A 30 26.90 0.02 -26.31
C VAL A 30 27.96 1.09 -26.51
N THR A 31 27.55 2.29 -26.89
CA THR A 31 28.44 3.42 -27.13
C THR A 31 28.04 4.60 -26.25
N ILE A 32 29.03 5.34 -25.76
CA ILE A 32 28.83 6.53 -24.94
C ILE A 32 29.68 7.72 -25.44
N ILE A 33 29.13 8.93 -25.32
CA ILE A 33 29.88 10.19 -25.38
C ILE A 33 29.72 10.92 -24.03
N LEU A 34 30.82 11.46 -23.52
CA LEU A 34 30.80 12.31 -22.31
C LEU A 34 30.83 13.78 -22.73
N HIS A 35 29.90 14.58 -22.24
CA HIS A 35 29.86 16.02 -22.50
C HIS A 35 30.22 16.81 -21.24
N GLY A 36 31.18 17.72 -21.36
CA GLY A 36 31.64 18.61 -20.30
C GLY A 36 30.73 19.83 -20.11
N GLU A 37 30.83 20.46 -18.94
CA GLU A 37 30.14 21.74 -18.67
C GLU A 37 30.58 22.89 -19.58
N ALA A 38 31.80 22.81 -20.15
CA ALA A 38 32.33 23.83 -21.06
C ALA A 38 31.89 23.65 -22.52
N GLY A 39 31.08 22.61 -22.81
CA GLY A 39 30.60 22.28 -24.16
C GLY A 39 31.55 21.39 -24.98
N ASP A 40 32.70 21.01 -24.41
CA ASP A 40 33.59 19.98 -24.93
C ASP A 40 32.99 18.58 -24.76
N PHE A 41 33.42 17.62 -25.58
CA PHE A 41 32.93 16.26 -25.54
C PHE A 41 33.98 15.26 -26.03
N THR A 42 33.84 13.99 -25.63
CA THR A 42 34.71 12.91 -26.10
C THR A 42 34.36 12.47 -27.52
N GLU A 43 35.28 11.77 -28.20
CA GLU A 43 34.88 10.90 -29.33
C GLU A 43 33.92 9.79 -28.85
N GLU A 44 33.30 9.08 -29.80
CA GLU A 44 32.46 7.92 -29.50
C GLU A 44 33.28 6.81 -28.82
N ILE A 45 32.83 6.36 -27.64
CA ILE A 45 33.50 5.33 -26.86
C ILE A 45 32.63 4.07 -26.84
N ILE A 46 33.07 3.03 -27.53
CA ILE A 46 32.44 1.71 -27.43
C ILE A 46 32.79 1.10 -26.06
N LEU A 47 31.76 0.76 -25.31
CA LEU A 47 31.86 0.16 -23.98
C LEU A 47 31.95 -1.37 -24.12
N ASP A 48 33.18 -1.86 -24.25
CA ASP A 48 33.45 -3.30 -24.32
C ASP A 48 34.58 -3.71 -23.36
N ARG A 49 34.40 -4.83 -22.65
CA ARG A 49 35.47 -5.54 -21.96
C ARG A 49 35.83 -6.78 -22.76
N PHE A 50 36.94 -6.68 -23.50
CA PHE A 50 37.55 -7.77 -24.26
C PHE A 50 37.39 -9.16 -23.60
N LEU A 51 36.70 -10.07 -24.29
CA LEU A 51 36.42 -11.46 -23.89
C LEU A 51 35.55 -11.63 -22.63
N LYS A 52 34.72 -10.65 -22.27
CA LYS A 52 33.73 -10.78 -21.20
C LYS A 52 32.34 -10.54 -21.74
N ASN A 53 31.37 -11.26 -21.17
CA ASN A 53 29.98 -10.93 -21.36
C ASN A 53 29.62 -9.72 -20.49
N ASP A 54 29.06 -8.69 -21.11
CA ASP A 54 28.81 -7.38 -20.52
C ASP A 54 27.31 -7.10 -20.40
N PHE A 55 26.96 -6.09 -19.60
CA PHE A 55 25.58 -5.60 -19.47
C PHE A 55 24.52 -6.62 -19.02
N GLU A 56 24.92 -7.73 -18.43
CA GLU A 56 24.03 -8.74 -17.85
C GLU A 56 23.08 -8.17 -16.78
N ARG A 57 21.88 -8.75 -16.71
CA ARG A 57 20.82 -8.38 -15.74
C ARG A 57 21.37 -8.26 -14.31
N GLY A 58 21.11 -7.14 -13.66
CA GLY A 58 21.53 -6.86 -12.27
C GLY A 58 23.04 -6.74 -12.08
N LYS A 59 23.84 -6.62 -13.14
CA LYS A 59 25.30 -6.49 -13.06
C LYS A 59 25.77 -5.05 -13.18
N LYS A 60 26.93 -4.82 -12.57
CA LYS A 60 27.74 -3.62 -12.74
C LYS A 60 28.92 -3.94 -13.66
N ASN A 61 29.04 -3.19 -14.76
CA ASN A 61 30.19 -3.25 -15.65
C ASN A 61 31.02 -1.97 -15.49
N THR A 62 32.31 -2.02 -15.82
CA THR A 62 33.22 -0.88 -15.66
C THR A 62 34.19 -0.83 -16.81
N PHE A 63 34.24 0.34 -17.46
CA PHE A 63 34.97 0.58 -18.68
C PHE A 63 35.93 1.75 -18.47
N ARG A 64 37.11 1.66 -19.06
CA ARG A 64 38.09 2.76 -19.03
C ARG A 64 37.88 3.58 -20.29
N VAL A 65 37.79 4.89 -20.14
CA VAL A 65 37.77 5.79 -21.28
C VAL A 65 39.23 5.99 -21.74
N PRO A 66 39.63 5.52 -22.94
CA PRO A 66 40.98 5.69 -23.43
C PRO A 66 41.29 7.18 -23.62
N HIS A 67 42.56 7.54 -23.47
CA HIS A 67 43.05 8.84 -23.89
C HIS A 67 43.13 8.83 -25.43
N SER A 68 42.07 9.21 -26.14
CA SER A 68 42.13 9.39 -27.59
C SER A 68 42.61 10.81 -27.94
N LYS A 69 43.08 11.00 -29.17
CA LYS A 69 43.93 12.13 -29.63
C LYS A 69 43.22 13.50 -29.71
N GLY A 70 42.17 13.74 -28.93
CA GLY A 70 41.48 15.02 -28.80
C GLY A 70 40.86 15.14 -27.41
N GLU A 71 41.05 16.31 -26.77
CA GLU A 71 40.31 16.98 -25.69
C GLU A 71 39.74 16.20 -24.48
N ALA A 72 39.78 14.86 -24.42
CA ALA A 72 39.24 14.10 -23.29
C ALA A 72 39.99 14.38 -21.96
N SER A 73 41.25 14.80 -22.03
CA SER A 73 42.03 15.25 -20.87
C SER A 73 41.75 16.70 -20.44
N THR A 74 40.90 17.43 -21.17
CA THR A 74 40.44 18.77 -20.78
C THR A 74 39.03 18.78 -20.20
N LEU A 75 38.27 17.68 -20.36
CA LEU A 75 36.95 17.53 -19.76
C LEU A 75 37.07 17.62 -18.23
N GLY A 76 36.60 18.75 -17.69
CA GLY A 76 36.53 18.99 -16.26
C GLY A 76 35.36 18.22 -15.63
N LYS A 77 34.26 18.93 -15.37
CA LYS A 77 33.02 18.33 -14.88
C LYS A 77 32.17 17.83 -16.03
N ILE A 78 31.57 16.67 -15.86
CA ILE A 78 30.68 16.06 -16.87
C ILE A 78 29.24 16.52 -16.60
N ALA A 79 28.66 17.20 -17.57
CA ALA A 79 27.30 17.75 -17.50
C ALA A 79 26.24 16.75 -17.95
N LYS A 80 26.53 15.98 -19.02
CA LYS A 80 25.61 14.99 -19.59
C LYS A 80 26.35 13.87 -20.29
N ILE A 81 25.64 12.77 -20.50
CA ILE A 81 26.08 11.65 -21.33
C ILE A 81 25.13 11.47 -22.52
N GLU A 82 25.68 11.01 -23.62
CA GLU A 82 24.92 10.45 -24.75
C GLU A 82 25.18 8.94 -24.76
N LEU A 83 24.15 8.12 -24.64
CA LEU A 83 24.26 6.66 -24.56
C LEU A 83 23.31 6.00 -25.56
N TRP A 84 23.81 5.05 -26.33
CA TRP A 84 23.00 4.25 -27.23
C TRP A 84 23.54 2.84 -27.37
N ARG A 85 22.70 1.98 -27.96
CA ARG A 85 23.10 0.65 -28.42
C ARG A 85 22.79 0.50 -29.91
N ASP A 86 23.54 -0.36 -30.59
CA ASP A 86 23.22 -0.74 -31.96
C ASP A 86 22.05 -1.74 -32.05
N VAL A 87 21.80 -2.23 -33.28
CA VAL A 87 20.74 -3.18 -33.61
C VAL A 87 21.19 -4.64 -33.49
N ASP A 88 22.44 -4.89 -33.09
CA ASP A 88 22.97 -6.24 -33.00
C ASP A 88 22.36 -7.00 -31.80
N GLY A 89 22.28 -8.33 -31.90
CA GLY A 89 21.69 -9.22 -30.91
C GLY A 89 20.18 -9.48 -31.07
N VAL A 90 19.67 -10.56 -30.45
CA VAL A 90 18.26 -10.99 -30.55
C VAL A 90 17.45 -10.43 -29.37
N SER A 91 16.40 -9.64 -29.65
CA SER A 91 15.46 -9.10 -28.64
C SER A 91 16.13 -8.32 -27.49
N SER A 92 16.95 -7.32 -27.83
CA SER A 92 18.00 -6.73 -26.98
C SER A 92 17.68 -5.39 -26.31
N ASP A 93 16.40 -5.09 -26.00
CA ASP A 93 16.11 -3.90 -25.19
C ASP A 93 16.83 -4.00 -23.84
N TRP A 94 17.53 -2.93 -23.47
CA TRP A 94 18.46 -2.95 -22.36
C TRP A 94 17.99 -2.02 -21.25
N PHE A 95 17.69 -2.54 -20.06
CA PHE A 95 17.23 -1.70 -18.96
C PHE A 95 18.41 -1.23 -18.11
N VAL A 96 18.65 0.08 -18.11
CA VAL A 96 19.77 0.68 -17.36
C VAL A 96 19.23 1.41 -16.14
N ASP A 97 19.72 1.07 -14.94
CA ASP A 97 19.39 1.79 -13.73
C ASP A 97 20.08 3.16 -13.73
N LYS A 98 21.41 3.16 -13.88
CA LYS A 98 22.23 4.36 -13.88
C LYS A 98 23.61 4.14 -14.50
N VAL A 99 24.24 5.24 -14.87
CA VAL A 99 25.65 5.32 -15.24
C VAL A 99 26.38 6.23 -14.25
N LEU A 100 27.57 5.83 -13.81
CA LEU A 100 28.48 6.67 -13.04
C LEU A 100 29.74 6.94 -13.84
N VAL A 101 30.20 8.19 -13.86
CA VAL A 101 31.47 8.57 -14.47
C VAL A 101 32.41 9.02 -13.35
N GLU A 102 33.45 8.24 -13.08
CA GLU A 102 34.51 8.55 -12.11
C GLU A 102 35.66 9.25 -12.83
N ASN A 103 36.00 10.47 -12.43
CA ASN A 103 37.28 11.07 -12.81
C ASN A 103 38.41 10.36 -12.03
N ALA A 104 39.29 9.66 -12.74
CA ALA A 104 40.33 8.85 -12.13
C ALA A 104 41.42 9.69 -11.42
N VAL A 105 41.49 10.99 -11.71
CA VAL A 105 42.45 11.94 -11.13
C VAL A 105 41.84 12.65 -9.91
N THR A 106 40.72 13.36 -10.09
CA THR A 106 40.09 14.14 -9.01
C THR A 106 39.28 13.28 -8.05
N ARG A 107 38.86 12.08 -8.49
CA ARG A 107 37.91 11.19 -7.80
C ARG A 107 36.49 11.71 -7.72
N ASP A 108 36.17 12.75 -8.49
CA ASP A 108 34.79 13.20 -8.66
C ASP A 108 33.95 12.10 -9.31
N ILE A 109 32.70 11.97 -8.87
CA ILE A 109 31.75 10.99 -9.38
C ILE A 109 30.52 11.75 -9.91
N PHE A 110 30.28 11.61 -11.21
CA PHE A 110 29.09 12.13 -11.87
C PHE A 110 28.08 11.00 -12.04
N ILE A 111 26.84 11.22 -11.60
CA ILE A 111 25.76 10.23 -11.60
C ILE A 111 24.75 10.60 -12.69
N PHE A 112 24.34 9.63 -13.49
CA PHE A 112 23.33 9.75 -14.53
C PHE A 112 22.26 8.68 -14.27
N PRO A 113 21.13 9.02 -13.62
CA PRO A 113 20.05 8.06 -13.40
C PRO A 113 19.24 7.87 -14.68
N LEU A 114 19.13 6.61 -15.14
CA LEU A 114 18.45 6.29 -16.40
C LEU A 114 17.06 5.71 -16.15
N PHE A 115 16.99 4.62 -15.38
CA PHE A 115 15.79 3.81 -15.08
C PHE A 115 14.90 3.47 -16.30
N ARG A 116 15.49 3.40 -17.50
CA ARG A 116 14.77 3.28 -18.77
C ARG A 116 15.32 2.14 -19.63
N TRP A 117 14.45 1.66 -20.52
CA TRP A 117 14.84 0.76 -21.60
C TRP A 117 15.53 1.57 -22.70
N ILE A 118 16.74 1.16 -23.07
CA ILE A 118 17.53 1.73 -24.15
C ILE A 118 17.19 0.95 -25.42
N LYS A 119 16.46 1.62 -26.31
CA LYS A 119 16.05 1.09 -27.61
C LYS A 119 17.20 1.16 -28.62
N ALA A 120 17.19 0.22 -29.56
CA ALA A 120 18.20 0.14 -30.61
C ALA A 120 18.25 1.42 -31.46
N GLY A 121 19.46 1.93 -31.72
CA GLY A 121 19.68 3.06 -32.63
C GLY A 121 19.17 4.42 -32.13
N LEU A 122 18.63 4.49 -30.91
CA LEU A 122 18.20 5.75 -30.29
C LEU A 122 19.27 6.26 -29.33
N HIS A 123 19.64 7.53 -29.51
CA HIS A 123 20.65 8.21 -28.71
C HIS A 123 19.98 8.91 -27.53
N TYR A 124 20.25 8.43 -26.32
CA TYR A 124 19.68 8.96 -25.09
C TYR A 124 20.62 9.96 -24.46
N MET A 125 20.15 11.20 -24.36
CA MET A 125 20.83 12.26 -23.63
C MET A 125 20.35 12.27 -22.18
N ILE A 126 21.28 12.13 -21.24
CA ILE A 126 20.97 12.07 -19.81
C ILE A 126 21.84 13.08 -19.06
N ASN A 127 21.20 13.98 -18.33
CA ASN A 127 21.89 15.00 -17.55
C ASN A 127 22.44 14.44 -16.24
N HIS A 128 23.48 15.08 -15.70
CA HIS A 128 23.96 14.75 -14.36
C HIS A 128 22.84 14.95 -13.33
N LEU A 129 22.59 13.94 -12.50
CA LEU A 129 21.49 13.84 -11.51
C LEU A 129 20.07 13.78 -12.11
N ASP A 130 19.95 13.98 -13.43
CA ASP A 130 18.75 14.02 -14.27
C ASP A 130 17.43 14.24 -13.51
N THR A 131 17.07 15.51 -13.26
CA THR A 131 15.77 15.90 -12.69
C THR A 131 15.34 17.24 -13.29
N SER A 132 14.18 17.27 -13.97
CA SER A 132 13.71 18.45 -14.70
C SER A 132 12.18 18.49 -14.83
N LEU A 133 11.63 19.71 -14.74
CA LEU A 133 10.27 19.99 -15.19
C LEU A 133 10.25 20.03 -16.73
N PRO A 134 9.15 19.63 -17.39
CA PRO A 134 9.16 19.39 -18.83
C PRO A 134 9.41 20.66 -19.65
N GLN A 135 9.06 21.84 -19.15
CA GLN A 135 9.33 23.13 -19.79
C GLN A 135 10.80 23.59 -19.73
N PHE A 136 11.63 22.94 -18.91
CA PHE A 136 13.07 23.23 -18.79
C PHE A 136 13.96 22.09 -19.27
N ASP A 137 13.38 21.05 -19.87
CA ASP A 137 14.12 19.90 -20.37
C ASP A 137 14.71 20.19 -21.77
N GLU A 138 16.04 20.17 -21.92
CA GLU A 138 16.69 20.40 -23.22
C GLU A 138 16.33 19.33 -24.28
N HIS A 139 15.83 18.17 -23.86
CA HIS A 139 15.60 16.99 -24.69
C HIS A 139 14.11 16.65 -24.86
N HIS A 140 13.27 17.67 -25.07
CA HIS A 140 11.81 17.53 -25.20
C HIS A 140 11.35 16.41 -26.15
N LYS A 141 12.05 16.17 -27.27
CA LYS A 141 11.70 15.10 -28.24
C LYS A 141 11.86 13.71 -27.63
N GLN A 142 12.96 13.46 -26.93
CA GLN A 142 13.23 12.21 -26.23
C GLN A 142 12.19 12.00 -25.13
N ARG A 143 11.95 13.03 -24.32
CA ARG A 143 10.96 12.98 -23.24
C ARG A 143 9.55 12.67 -23.74
N LYS A 144 9.13 13.31 -24.84
CA LYS A 144 7.84 13.06 -25.47
C LYS A 144 7.73 11.63 -25.98
N MET A 145 8.72 11.14 -26.70
CA MET A 145 8.77 9.75 -27.19
C MET A 145 8.67 8.75 -26.03
N GLU A 146 9.40 8.97 -24.94
CA GLU A 146 9.37 8.10 -23.75
C GLU A 146 7.97 8.06 -23.09
N LEU A 147 7.27 9.20 -23.06
CA LEU A 147 5.90 9.24 -22.57
C LEU A 147 4.91 8.54 -23.50
N GLU A 148 5.04 8.71 -24.81
CA GLU A 148 4.22 8.00 -25.80
C GLU A 148 4.41 6.47 -25.65
N ASP A 149 5.66 6.00 -25.49
CA ASP A 149 5.95 4.59 -25.19
C ASP A 149 5.30 4.11 -23.89
N LYS A 150 5.30 4.95 -22.85
CA LYS A 150 4.64 4.64 -21.58
C LYS A 150 3.13 4.58 -21.74
N GLN A 151 2.52 5.44 -22.55
CA GLN A 151 1.08 5.42 -22.82
C GLN A 151 0.64 4.16 -23.57
N GLU A 152 1.50 3.61 -24.43
CA GLU A 152 1.29 2.32 -25.10
C GLU A 152 1.53 1.11 -24.17
N THR A 153 2.51 1.23 -23.26
CA THR A 153 2.87 0.13 -22.35
C THR A 153 1.93 0.02 -21.14
N TYR A 154 1.52 1.17 -20.60
CA TYR A 154 0.67 1.30 -19.43
C TYR A 154 -0.77 1.59 -19.87
N GLU A 155 -1.38 0.60 -20.53
CA GLU A 155 -2.79 0.65 -20.91
C GLU A 155 -3.69 0.28 -19.73
N TYR A 156 -4.82 0.98 -19.65
CA TYR A 156 -5.86 0.69 -18.68
C TYR A 156 -6.78 -0.46 -19.10
N GLU A 157 -7.29 -1.18 -18.12
CA GLU A 157 -8.54 -1.92 -18.23
C GLU A 157 -9.28 -1.95 -16.90
N GLN A 158 -10.60 -2.14 -16.96
CA GLN A 158 -11.37 -2.61 -15.82
C GLN A 158 -11.55 -4.12 -15.97
N LYS A 159 -10.80 -4.94 -15.23
CA LYS A 159 -10.90 -6.41 -15.32
C LYS A 159 -12.29 -6.94 -14.94
N SER A 160 -13.06 -6.11 -14.24
CA SER A 160 -14.49 -6.26 -14.01
C SER A 160 -15.14 -4.86 -14.02
N PRO A 161 -16.37 -4.67 -14.55
CA PRO A 161 -17.03 -3.36 -14.63
C PRO A 161 -17.15 -2.60 -13.30
N CYS A 162 -17.03 -3.31 -12.18
CA CYS A 162 -17.17 -2.77 -10.83
C CYS A 162 -15.83 -2.30 -10.20
N LEU A 163 -14.70 -2.56 -10.84
CA LEU A 163 -13.38 -2.31 -10.25
C LEU A 163 -12.77 -0.98 -10.68
N PRO A 164 -11.79 -0.46 -9.91
CA PRO A 164 -10.90 0.60 -10.35
C PRO A 164 -10.19 0.28 -11.65
N MET A 165 -9.64 1.32 -12.30
CA MET A 165 -8.73 1.12 -13.41
C MET A 165 -7.50 0.35 -12.95
N GLN A 166 -7.15 -0.68 -13.69
CA GLN A 166 -6.01 -1.55 -13.45
C GLN A 166 -5.13 -1.59 -14.69
N ILE A 167 -3.93 -2.16 -14.54
CA ILE A 167 -3.12 -2.42 -15.72
C ILE A 167 -3.77 -3.52 -16.56
N LYS A 168 -3.84 -3.28 -17.88
CA LYS A 168 -4.31 -4.27 -18.86
C LYS A 168 -3.34 -5.43 -19.03
N LYS A 169 -2.06 -5.11 -19.16
CA LYS A 169 -0.99 -6.09 -19.28
C LYS A 169 0.21 -5.65 -18.47
N MET A 170 0.63 -6.48 -17.52
CA MET A 170 1.76 -6.18 -16.64
C MET A 170 3.05 -5.98 -17.45
N PRO A 171 3.69 -4.79 -17.38
CA PRO A 171 4.98 -4.53 -18.01
C PRO A 171 6.10 -5.35 -17.38
N ALA A 172 7.14 -5.68 -18.15
CA ALA A 172 8.30 -6.43 -17.64
C ALA A 172 9.03 -5.71 -16.49
N THR A 173 8.96 -4.37 -16.46
CA THR A 173 9.55 -3.52 -15.42
C THR A 173 8.84 -3.62 -14.07
N GLU A 174 7.57 -4.00 -14.07
CA GLU A 174 6.76 -4.06 -12.84
C GLU A 174 6.84 -5.43 -12.13
N GLN A 175 7.42 -6.44 -12.78
CA GLN A 175 7.56 -7.77 -12.21
C GLN A 175 8.42 -7.76 -10.93
N PHE A 176 8.10 -8.67 -10.01
CA PHE A 176 8.95 -8.97 -8.87
C PHE A 176 10.39 -9.29 -9.31
N SER A 177 11.36 -8.94 -8.47
CA SER A 177 12.69 -9.54 -8.59
C SER A 177 12.60 -11.05 -8.38
N PHE A 178 13.58 -11.79 -8.91
CA PHE A 178 13.59 -13.25 -8.81
C PHE A 178 13.63 -13.71 -7.35
N ASP A 179 14.52 -13.10 -6.55
CA ASP A 179 14.69 -13.44 -5.13
C ASP A 179 13.41 -13.19 -4.34
N TYR A 180 12.75 -12.06 -4.60
CA TYR A 180 11.50 -11.72 -3.93
C TYR A 180 10.37 -12.73 -4.22
N LEU A 181 10.20 -13.10 -5.49
CA LEU A 181 9.22 -14.11 -5.88
C LEU A 181 9.54 -15.47 -5.26
N TRP A 182 10.83 -15.85 -5.21
CA TRP A 182 11.27 -17.12 -4.66
C TRP A 182 11.01 -17.22 -3.16
N ASP A 183 11.24 -16.14 -2.41
CA ASP A 183 10.97 -16.09 -0.97
C ASP A 183 9.47 -16.31 -0.66
N ILE A 184 8.56 -15.64 -1.39
CA ILE A 184 7.12 -15.87 -1.25
C ILE A 184 6.74 -17.34 -1.51
N VAL A 185 7.29 -17.92 -2.60
CA VAL A 185 7.01 -19.32 -2.97
C VAL A 185 7.52 -20.29 -1.91
N LYS A 186 8.74 -20.07 -1.41
CA LYS A 186 9.36 -20.89 -0.36
C LYS A 186 8.57 -20.82 0.94
N THR A 187 8.23 -19.63 1.42
CA THR A 187 7.44 -19.45 2.65
C THR A 187 6.08 -20.15 2.55
N LYS A 188 5.40 -20.04 1.41
CA LYS A 188 4.12 -20.75 1.19
C LYS A 188 4.30 -22.27 1.24
N ALA A 189 5.33 -22.81 0.60
CA ALA A 189 5.59 -24.26 0.60
C ALA A 189 5.88 -24.79 2.01
N GLU A 190 6.70 -24.08 2.80
CA GLU A 190 6.99 -24.41 4.19
C GLU A 190 5.72 -24.40 5.05
N LEU A 191 4.88 -23.37 4.94
CA LEU A 191 3.63 -23.25 5.69
C LEU A 191 2.60 -24.33 5.30
N LEU A 192 2.51 -24.71 4.02
CA LEU A 192 1.64 -25.81 3.58
C LEU A 192 2.10 -27.17 4.12
N ALA A 193 3.41 -27.41 4.17
CA ALA A 193 3.96 -28.63 4.77
C ALA A 193 3.64 -28.72 6.26
N VAL A 194 3.82 -27.61 6.99
CA VAL A 194 3.43 -27.52 8.40
C VAL A 194 1.92 -27.72 8.58
N SER A 195 1.09 -27.06 7.76
CA SER A 195 -0.36 -27.15 7.81
C SER A 195 -0.85 -28.61 7.73
N LYS A 196 -0.31 -29.40 6.80
CA LYS A 196 -0.61 -30.84 6.70
C LYS A 196 -0.25 -31.61 7.98
N CYS A 197 0.91 -31.33 8.59
CA CYS A 197 1.30 -31.94 9.87
C CYS A 197 0.35 -31.56 11.01
N VAL A 198 -0.08 -30.29 11.08
CA VAL A 198 -1.04 -29.84 12.09
C VAL A 198 -2.40 -30.50 11.86
N GLN A 199 -2.86 -30.59 10.62
CA GLN A 199 -4.14 -31.22 10.26
C GLN A 199 -4.24 -32.67 10.78
N LEU A 200 -3.16 -33.45 10.64
CA LEU A 200 -3.05 -34.83 11.12
C LEU A 200 -3.02 -34.94 12.65
N THR A 201 -2.50 -33.93 13.35
CA THR A 201 -2.24 -34.01 14.80
C THR A 201 -3.27 -33.27 15.68
N ALA A 202 -4.12 -32.43 15.11
CA ALA A 202 -5.02 -31.55 15.88
C ALA A 202 -6.33 -32.20 16.39
N GLY A 203 -6.51 -33.52 16.25
CA GLY A 203 -7.71 -34.23 16.75
C GLY A 203 -9.02 -33.84 16.06
N LYS A 204 -10.19 -34.23 16.59
CA LYS A 204 -11.50 -33.77 16.10
C LYS A 204 -11.95 -32.56 16.92
N TRP A 205 -12.65 -31.61 16.31
CA TRP A 205 -13.29 -30.52 17.06
C TRP A 205 -14.63 -31.00 17.61
N LYS A 206 -14.74 -31.02 18.94
CA LYS A 206 -15.96 -31.36 19.69
C LYS A 206 -16.57 -30.13 20.35
N ASN A 207 -15.78 -29.09 20.61
CA ASN A 207 -16.20 -27.82 21.18
C ASN A 207 -15.29 -26.69 20.65
N LEU A 208 -15.58 -25.44 21.01
CA LEU A 208 -14.84 -24.28 20.53
C LEU A 208 -13.38 -24.23 21.04
N ALA A 209 -13.09 -24.83 22.20
CA ALA A 209 -11.72 -24.86 22.73
C ALA A 209 -10.78 -25.71 21.87
N ASP A 210 -11.30 -26.75 21.19
CA ASP A 210 -10.51 -27.62 20.32
C ASP A 210 -9.91 -26.90 19.11
N ILE A 211 -10.44 -25.73 18.71
CA ILE A 211 -9.86 -24.91 17.64
C ILE A 211 -8.44 -24.44 18.01
N LYS A 212 -8.17 -24.22 19.31
CA LYS A 212 -6.83 -23.84 19.78
C LYS A 212 -5.78 -24.93 19.54
N ASN A 213 -6.18 -26.19 19.31
CA ASN A 213 -5.27 -27.28 18.98
C ASN A 213 -4.56 -27.11 17.62
N MET A 214 -5.05 -26.19 16.77
CA MET A 214 -4.42 -25.84 15.49
C MET A 214 -3.13 -25.01 15.68
N PHE A 215 -2.97 -24.34 16.81
CA PHE A 215 -1.86 -23.43 17.02
C PHE A 215 -0.66 -24.17 17.61
N ARG A 216 0.48 -24.07 16.92
CA ARG A 216 1.75 -24.66 17.33
C ARG A 216 2.77 -23.53 17.41
N LYS A 217 3.25 -23.21 18.62
CA LYS A 217 4.10 -22.04 18.93
C LYS A 217 5.22 -21.76 17.91
N LYS A 218 5.83 -22.81 17.34
CA LYS A 218 6.91 -22.69 16.35
C LYS A 218 6.46 -22.13 14.99
N PHE A 219 5.22 -22.40 14.56
CA PHE A 219 4.78 -22.11 13.19
C PHE A 219 3.50 -21.29 13.12
N PHE A 220 2.53 -21.57 13.99
CA PHE A 220 1.28 -20.84 14.13
C PHE A 220 1.14 -20.46 15.59
N HIS A 221 1.68 -19.31 15.99
CA HIS A 221 1.47 -18.80 17.34
C HIS A 221 -0.02 -18.49 17.53
N LEU A 222 -0.50 -18.67 18.77
CA LEU A 222 -1.88 -18.35 19.11
C LEU A 222 -2.05 -16.82 19.08
N PRO A 223 -2.97 -16.28 18.26
CA PRO A 223 -3.26 -14.85 18.22
C PRO A 223 -3.75 -14.33 19.56
N LYS A 224 -3.47 -13.07 19.87
CA LYS A 224 -3.96 -12.46 21.13
C LYS A 224 -5.48 -12.45 21.23
N GLY A 225 -6.18 -12.29 20.10
CA GLY A 225 -7.64 -12.35 20.05
C GLY A 225 -8.24 -13.69 20.45
N ALA A 226 -7.47 -14.79 20.42
CA ALA A 226 -8.01 -16.11 20.76
C ALA A 226 -8.40 -16.26 22.24
N ASP A 227 -7.85 -15.42 23.13
CA ASP A 227 -8.22 -15.40 24.55
C ASP A 227 -9.29 -14.32 24.83
N GLY A 228 -9.35 -13.26 24.02
CA GLY A 228 -10.26 -12.12 24.19
C GLY A 228 -11.54 -12.15 23.34
N TRP A 229 -11.73 -13.10 22.43
CA TRP A 229 -12.81 -13.02 21.44
C TRP A 229 -14.24 -12.97 22.00
N ARG A 230 -14.46 -13.50 23.23
CA ARG A 230 -15.75 -13.38 23.95
C ARG A 230 -15.85 -12.10 24.78
N ASP A 231 -14.75 -11.41 25.04
CA ASP A 231 -14.68 -10.20 25.85
C ASP A 231 -15.16 -8.96 25.06
N ASP A 232 -15.87 -8.07 25.75
CA ASP A 232 -16.47 -6.87 25.15
C ASP A 232 -15.47 -5.74 24.98
N PHE A 233 -14.47 -5.65 25.86
CA PHE A 233 -13.37 -4.71 25.69
C PHE A 233 -12.54 -5.06 24.45
N TYR A 234 -12.23 -6.34 24.23
CA TYR A 234 -11.54 -6.77 23.01
C TYR A 234 -12.35 -6.44 21.74
N PHE A 235 -13.66 -6.71 21.74
CA PHE A 235 -14.53 -6.40 20.61
C PHE A 235 -14.57 -4.90 20.27
N GLY A 236 -14.62 -4.03 21.29
CA GLY A 236 -14.50 -2.59 21.12
C GLY A 236 -13.12 -2.18 20.58
N ARG A 237 -12.05 -2.74 21.14
CA ARG A 237 -10.66 -2.49 20.70
C ARG A 237 -10.43 -2.82 19.23
N GLN A 238 -11.06 -3.86 18.69
CA GLN A 238 -10.97 -4.20 17.27
C GLN A 238 -11.39 -3.03 16.35
N ARG A 239 -12.30 -2.14 16.78
CA ARG A 239 -12.77 -0.99 15.98
C ARG A 239 -11.76 0.14 15.87
N ILE A 240 -10.77 0.19 16.77
CA ILE A 240 -9.86 1.34 16.93
C ILE A 240 -8.38 0.96 16.82
N ALA A 241 -8.01 -0.29 17.09
CA ALA A 241 -6.61 -0.70 17.20
C ALA A 241 -6.33 -2.05 16.52
N SER A 242 -7.07 -2.37 15.45
CA SER A 242 -6.88 -3.60 14.67
C SER A 242 -7.05 -3.38 13.15
N ALA A 243 -7.38 -4.43 12.39
CA ALA A 243 -7.39 -4.50 10.93
C ALA A 243 -8.36 -3.49 10.29
N ASN A 244 -9.52 -3.24 10.90
CA ASN A 244 -10.51 -2.29 10.39
C ASN A 244 -10.75 -1.15 11.38
N ASN A 245 -9.89 -0.15 11.29
CA ASN A 245 -9.76 0.91 12.29
C ASN A 245 -10.35 2.26 11.85
N SER A 246 -11.06 2.33 10.71
CA SER A 246 -11.53 3.60 10.11
C SER A 246 -13.06 3.75 10.07
N LEU A 247 -13.83 2.77 10.55
CA LEU A 247 -15.30 2.80 10.47
C LEU A 247 -15.99 3.57 11.59
N ILE A 248 -15.44 3.50 12.81
CA ILE A 248 -16.10 4.07 13.98
C ILE A 248 -16.18 5.59 13.88
N LYS A 249 -17.32 6.14 14.29
CA LYS A 249 -17.56 7.60 14.37
C LYS A 249 -18.27 7.96 15.66
N LEU A 250 -18.10 9.21 16.08
CA LEU A 250 -18.85 9.79 17.19
C LEU A 250 -20.36 9.73 16.88
N CYS A 251 -21.14 9.21 17.83
CA CYS A 251 -22.59 9.16 17.73
C CYS A 251 -23.15 10.47 18.28
N THR A 252 -23.66 11.34 17.42
CA THR A 252 -24.29 12.62 17.81
C THR A 252 -25.79 12.50 18.06
N ALA A 253 -26.42 11.47 17.51
CA ALA A 253 -27.80 11.08 17.78
C ALA A 253 -27.97 9.57 17.48
N ILE A 254 -28.82 8.89 18.26
CA ILE A 254 -29.17 7.50 17.99
C ILE A 254 -30.04 7.44 16.72
N PRO A 255 -29.65 6.70 15.67
CA PRO A 255 -30.46 6.61 14.46
C PRO A 255 -31.80 5.91 14.70
N ASP A 256 -32.89 6.41 14.12
CA ASP A 256 -34.25 5.81 14.26
C ASP A 256 -34.31 4.34 13.81
N LYS A 257 -33.41 3.95 12.89
CA LYS A 257 -33.27 2.58 12.39
C LYS A 257 -32.62 1.62 13.39
N LEU A 258 -32.00 2.11 14.46
CA LEU A 258 -31.49 1.31 15.56
C LEU A 258 -32.53 1.29 16.69
N ALA A 259 -33.24 0.18 16.87
CA ALA A 259 -34.37 0.06 17.81
C ALA A 259 -33.95 -0.11 19.28
N VAL A 260 -32.95 0.64 19.70
CA VAL A 260 -32.45 0.68 21.07
C VAL A 260 -33.28 1.65 21.91
N THR A 261 -33.55 1.29 23.16
CA THR A 261 -34.19 2.19 24.13
C THR A 261 -33.29 2.40 25.33
N GLU A 262 -33.45 3.52 26.04
CA GLU A 262 -32.68 3.77 27.27
C GLU A 262 -32.93 2.67 28.32
N GLU A 263 -34.15 2.17 28.43
CA GLU A 263 -34.48 1.10 29.39
C GLU A 263 -33.74 -0.21 29.07
N MET A 264 -33.56 -0.53 27.79
CA MET A 264 -32.74 -1.68 27.37
C MET A 264 -31.28 -1.52 27.81
N LEU A 265 -30.75 -0.31 27.71
CA LEU A 265 -29.33 -0.03 27.97
C LEU A 265 -29.02 0.30 29.42
N LYS A 266 -30.02 0.65 30.23
CA LYS A 266 -29.87 1.10 31.62
C LYS A 266 -28.86 0.31 32.48
N PRO A 267 -28.79 -1.04 32.40
CA PRO A 267 -27.78 -1.81 33.15
C PRO A 267 -26.33 -1.56 32.72
N LEU A 268 -26.13 -0.99 31.53
CA LEU A 268 -24.84 -0.79 30.86
C LEU A 268 -24.38 0.67 30.85
N LEU A 269 -25.23 1.64 31.24
CA LEU A 269 -24.94 3.08 31.17
C LEU A 269 -24.15 3.62 32.38
N GLU A 270 -23.79 2.77 33.34
CA GLU A 270 -23.00 3.16 34.53
C GLU A 270 -23.62 4.32 35.34
N GLY A 271 -24.96 4.38 35.38
CA GLY A 271 -25.71 5.42 36.08
C GLY A 271 -25.98 6.69 35.25
N ASN A 272 -25.53 6.74 33.99
CA ASN A 272 -25.79 7.84 33.06
C ASN A 272 -27.10 7.64 32.29
N THR A 273 -27.53 8.70 31.58
CA THR A 273 -28.61 8.62 30.57
C THR A 273 -28.00 8.66 29.17
N LEU A 274 -28.77 8.27 28.14
CA LEU A 274 -28.29 8.41 26.77
C LEU A 274 -28.05 9.89 26.40
N GLU A 275 -28.91 10.78 26.89
CA GLU A 275 -28.77 12.22 26.69
C GLU A 275 -27.46 12.75 27.28
N SER A 276 -27.11 12.35 28.52
CA SER A 276 -25.86 12.81 29.13
C SER A 276 -24.64 12.29 28.38
N LEU A 277 -24.64 11.01 27.99
CA LEU A 277 -23.53 10.41 27.24
C LEU A 277 -23.35 11.00 25.84
N LEU A 278 -24.43 11.34 25.13
CA LEU A 278 -24.37 12.07 23.86
C LEU A 278 -23.74 13.46 24.05
N LYS A 279 -24.19 14.20 25.06
CA LYS A 279 -23.68 15.54 25.38
C LYS A 279 -22.20 15.51 25.77
N GLU A 280 -21.79 14.47 26.49
CA GLU A 280 -20.39 14.22 26.89
C GLU A 280 -19.53 13.62 25.78
N LYS A 281 -20.10 13.36 24.59
CA LYS A 281 -19.41 12.73 23.45
C LYS A 281 -18.83 11.35 23.75
N ARG A 282 -19.53 10.56 24.58
CA ARG A 282 -19.10 9.22 25.02
C ARG A 282 -19.73 8.08 24.23
N LEU A 283 -20.64 8.35 23.29
CA LEU A 283 -21.26 7.33 22.44
C LEU A 283 -20.66 7.31 21.04
N PHE A 284 -20.47 6.11 20.50
CA PHE A 284 -19.89 5.87 19.18
C PHE A 284 -20.71 4.85 18.41
N ILE A 285 -20.64 4.90 17.09
CA ILE A 285 -21.44 4.04 16.24
C ILE A 285 -20.62 3.52 15.06
N CYS A 286 -20.86 2.26 14.71
CA CYS A 286 -20.49 1.68 13.42
C CYS A 286 -21.77 1.27 12.70
N ASP A 287 -21.91 1.70 11.45
CA ASP A 287 -23.07 1.40 10.62
C ASP A 287 -22.59 0.84 9.27
N LEU A 288 -22.86 -0.44 9.04
CA LEU A 288 -22.43 -1.17 7.86
C LEU A 288 -23.52 -1.23 6.78
N GLU A 289 -24.37 -0.19 6.70
CA GLU A 289 -25.42 -0.03 5.67
C GLU A 289 -24.94 -0.22 4.23
N ILE A 290 -23.66 0.07 3.94
CA ILE A 290 -23.06 -0.18 2.62
C ILE A 290 -23.15 -1.65 2.17
N LEU A 291 -23.36 -2.60 3.10
CA LEU A 291 -23.53 -4.03 2.81
C LEU A 291 -24.98 -4.40 2.43
N GLU A 292 -25.93 -3.47 2.49
CA GLU A 292 -27.34 -3.74 2.17
C GLU A 292 -27.50 -4.28 0.75
N GLY A 293 -28.20 -5.42 0.60
CA GLY A 293 -28.42 -6.05 -0.69
C GLY A 293 -27.17 -6.63 -1.36
N LEU A 294 -26.06 -6.79 -0.63
CA LEU A 294 -24.83 -7.34 -1.19
C LEU A 294 -24.99 -8.81 -1.59
N SER A 295 -24.52 -9.15 -2.79
CA SER A 295 -24.53 -10.53 -3.26
C SER A 295 -23.64 -11.44 -2.39
N CYS A 296 -24.15 -12.64 -2.05
CA CYS A 296 -23.41 -13.67 -1.33
C CYS A 296 -23.32 -14.97 -2.14
N LYS A 297 -22.41 -15.85 -1.74
CA LYS A 297 -22.34 -17.21 -2.31
C LYS A 297 -23.63 -17.98 -2.02
N PRO A 298 -24.03 -18.94 -2.87
CA PRO A 298 -25.22 -19.75 -2.61
C PRO A 298 -25.20 -20.40 -1.21
N GLY A 299 -26.26 -20.17 -0.43
CA GLY A 299 -26.40 -20.69 0.94
C GLY A 299 -25.62 -19.92 2.01
N PHE A 300 -25.06 -18.76 1.68
CA PHE A 300 -24.40 -17.86 2.62
C PHE A 300 -25.11 -16.51 2.68
N THR A 301 -24.95 -15.82 3.81
CA THR A 301 -25.48 -14.48 4.04
C THR A 301 -24.44 -13.61 4.72
N VAL A 302 -24.56 -12.30 4.58
CA VAL A 302 -23.81 -11.32 5.35
C VAL A 302 -24.82 -10.38 6.00
N CYS A 303 -24.64 -10.15 7.30
CA CYS A 303 -25.46 -9.20 8.04
C CYS A 303 -25.14 -7.76 7.61
N VAL A 304 -26.05 -6.83 7.91
CA VAL A 304 -25.89 -5.40 7.61
C VAL A 304 -26.00 -4.61 8.92
N PRO A 305 -25.06 -4.82 9.86
CA PRO A 305 -25.30 -4.49 11.25
C PRO A 305 -25.09 -3.01 11.56
N ILE A 306 -25.73 -2.59 12.66
CA ILE A 306 -25.48 -1.34 13.35
C ILE A 306 -25.03 -1.69 14.77
N ALA A 307 -23.89 -1.15 15.20
CA ALA A 307 -23.38 -1.35 16.55
C ALA A 307 -23.16 -0.01 17.27
N LEU A 308 -23.70 0.10 18.48
CA LEU A 308 -23.53 1.24 19.37
C LEU A 308 -22.51 0.90 20.45
N PHE A 309 -21.63 1.83 20.75
CA PHE A 309 -20.56 1.70 21.73
C PHE A 309 -20.56 2.88 22.70
N MET A 310 -19.95 2.67 23.86
CA MET A 310 -19.73 3.69 24.88
C MET A 310 -18.27 3.69 25.31
N VAL A 311 -17.69 4.85 25.57
CA VAL A 311 -16.49 4.99 26.39
C VAL A 311 -16.92 4.96 27.85
N ASP A 312 -16.58 3.88 28.55
CA ASP A 312 -16.91 3.64 29.95
C ASP A 312 -16.09 4.52 30.91
N ASN A 313 -16.38 4.45 32.21
CA ASN A 313 -15.68 5.23 33.23
C ASN A 313 -14.19 4.84 33.39
N ASP A 314 -13.79 3.68 32.86
CA ASP A 314 -12.39 3.21 32.78
C ASP A 314 -11.69 3.67 31.48
N ASN A 315 -12.33 4.56 30.70
CA ASN A 315 -11.87 5.06 29.41
C ASN A 315 -11.69 3.96 28.35
N GLN A 316 -12.49 2.90 28.42
CA GLN A 316 -12.48 1.81 27.45
C GLN A 316 -13.72 1.86 26.55
N LEU A 317 -13.51 1.59 25.27
CA LEU A 317 -14.60 1.47 24.31
C LEU A 317 -15.26 0.09 24.46
N ARG A 318 -16.55 0.06 24.82
CA ARG A 318 -17.34 -1.18 24.95
C ARG A 318 -18.62 -1.14 24.11
N PRO A 319 -19.03 -2.27 23.52
CA PRO A 319 -20.33 -2.37 22.84
C PRO A 319 -21.48 -2.25 23.85
N LEU A 320 -22.48 -1.44 23.50
CA LEU A 320 -23.76 -1.36 24.20
C LEU A 320 -24.83 -2.22 23.54
N ALA A 321 -24.86 -2.23 22.20
CA ALA A 321 -25.92 -2.87 21.43
C ALA A 321 -25.46 -3.24 20.02
N ILE A 322 -26.00 -4.34 19.49
CA ILE A 322 -25.86 -4.76 18.09
C ILE A 322 -27.23 -5.09 17.53
N GLN A 323 -27.60 -4.47 16.41
CA GLN A 323 -28.73 -4.88 15.56
C GLN A 323 -28.15 -5.43 14.26
N LEU A 324 -28.47 -6.67 13.88
CA LEU A 324 -27.77 -7.37 12.80
C LEU A 324 -28.21 -6.93 11.39
N PHE A 325 -29.38 -6.33 11.27
CA PHE A 325 -29.86 -5.76 10.01
C PHE A 325 -30.39 -4.34 10.22
N GLN A 326 -30.47 -3.57 9.13
CA GLN A 326 -30.82 -2.15 9.16
C GLN A 326 -32.25 -1.87 9.65
N LYS A 327 -33.20 -2.76 9.35
CA LYS A 327 -34.62 -2.54 9.68
C LYS A 327 -35.03 -3.29 10.95
N PRO A 328 -35.58 -2.59 11.97
CA PRO A 328 -36.13 -3.24 13.15
C PRO A 328 -37.25 -4.22 12.78
N SER A 329 -37.23 -5.42 13.36
CA SER A 329 -38.32 -6.40 13.23
C SER A 329 -38.28 -7.41 14.37
N PRO A 330 -39.37 -8.18 14.61
CA PRO A 330 -39.36 -9.26 15.59
C PRO A 330 -38.24 -10.30 15.38
N ASP A 331 -37.83 -10.51 14.12
CA ASP A 331 -36.75 -11.43 13.73
C ASP A 331 -35.37 -10.74 13.63
N ASN A 332 -35.28 -9.46 14.00
CA ASN A 332 -34.04 -8.67 14.06
C ASN A 332 -34.03 -7.84 15.36
N PRO A 333 -33.90 -8.49 16.52
CA PRO A 333 -33.86 -7.80 17.80
C PRO A 333 -32.53 -7.05 17.97
N VAL A 334 -32.51 -6.10 18.91
CA VAL A 334 -31.27 -5.48 19.38
C VAL A 334 -30.65 -6.36 20.46
N PHE A 335 -29.51 -6.97 20.14
CA PHE A 335 -28.71 -7.80 21.05
C PHE A 335 -27.88 -6.93 21.99
N LEU A 336 -27.74 -7.36 23.24
CA LEU A 336 -27.07 -6.63 24.32
C LEU A 336 -26.06 -7.53 25.04
N PRO A 337 -25.02 -6.96 25.68
CA PRO A 337 -24.15 -7.67 26.62
C PRO A 337 -24.86 -8.39 27.76
N THR A 338 -26.08 -7.98 28.12
CA THR A 338 -26.90 -8.60 29.16
C THR A 338 -27.69 -9.83 28.68
N ASP A 339 -27.70 -10.12 27.38
CA ASP A 339 -28.31 -11.33 26.85
C ASP A 339 -27.48 -12.58 27.21
N ASN A 340 -28.00 -13.78 26.90
CA ASN A 340 -27.24 -15.02 27.12
C ASN A 340 -25.84 -14.93 26.46
N LEU A 341 -24.80 -15.39 27.17
CA LEU A 341 -23.40 -15.28 26.75
C LEU A 341 -23.16 -15.77 25.31
N ASN A 342 -23.72 -16.92 24.94
CA ASN A 342 -23.55 -17.48 23.60
C ASN A 342 -24.35 -16.70 22.55
N THR A 343 -25.55 -16.24 22.89
CA THR A 343 -26.37 -15.40 22.01
C THR A 343 -25.67 -14.08 21.69
N TRP A 344 -25.15 -13.40 22.72
CA TRP A 344 -24.37 -12.17 22.56
C TRP A 344 -23.07 -12.40 21.78
N THR A 345 -22.33 -13.44 22.11
CA THR A 345 -21.11 -13.84 21.39
C THR A 345 -21.41 -14.10 19.91
N PHE A 346 -22.50 -14.81 19.60
CA PHE A 346 -22.87 -15.11 18.23
C PHE A 346 -23.29 -13.86 17.44
N ALA A 347 -23.99 -12.91 18.08
CA ALA A 347 -24.27 -11.61 17.47
C ALA A 347 -22.98 -10.83 17.15
N LYS A 348 -21.99 -10.80 18.06
CA LYS A 348 -20.66 -10.20 17.81
C LYS A 348 -19.92 -10.89 16.67
N MET A 349 -20.00 -12.21 16.55
CA MET A 349 -19.39 -12.95 15.43
C MET A 349 -20.01 -12.57 14.09
N TRP A 350 -21.34 -12.47 14.01
CA TRP A 350 -22.03 -12.02 12.79
C TRP A 350 -21.73 -10.56 12.45
N TYR A 351 -21.57 -9.69 13.45
CA TYR A 351 -21.02 -8.36 13.23
C TYR A 351 -19.61 -8.44 12.63
N ASN A 352 -18.70 -9.22 13.23
CA ASN A 352 -17.33 -9.37 12.72
C ASN A 352 -17.27 -10.02 11.34
N ASN A 353 -18.27 -10.83 10.96
CA ASN A 353 -18.38 -11.36 9.60
C ASN A 353 -18.71 -10.27 8.57
N ALA A 354 -19.62 -9.36 8.91
CA ALA A 354 -19.92 -8.19 8.11
C ALA A 354 -18.71 -7.24 8.03
N ASP A 355 -18.07 -6.98 9.17
CA ASP A 355 -16.88 -6.13 9.26
C ASP A 355 -15.68 -6.71 8.50
N ALA A 356 -15.50 -8.03 8.52
CA ALA A 356 -14.51 -8.74 7.70
C ALA A 356 -14.77 -8.59 6.20
N SER A 357 -16.04 -8.63 5.80
CA SER A 357 -16.47 -8.40 4.41
C SER A 357 -16.15 -6.98 3.96
N TYR A 358 -16.38 -5.99 4.82
CA TYR A 358 -15.97 -4.60 4.60
C TYR A 358 -14.45 -4.47 4.53
N HIS A 359 -13.73 -5.02 5.50
CA HIS A 359 -12.28 -4.92 5.58
C HIS A 359 -11.57 -5.49 4.35
N GLN A 360 -11.80 -6.77 4.04
CA GLN A 360 -11.08 -7.44 2.95
C GLN A 360 -11.39 -6.82 1.60
N SER A 361 -12.65 -6.42 1.38
CA SER A 361 -13.08 -5.85 0.11
C SER A 361 -12.65 -4.39 -0.03
N LEU A 362 -12.91 -3.55 0.97
CA LEU A 362 -12.73 -2.10 0.87
C LEU A 362 -11.41 -1.62 1.45
N THR A 363 -11.27 -1.61 2.77
CA THR A 363 -10.14 -0.93 3.41
C THR A 363 -8.81 -1.57 3.04
N HIS A 364 -8.80 -2.87 2.78
CA HIS A 364 -7.65 -3.58 2.25
C HIS A 364 -7.62 -3.53 0.71
N LEU A 365 -8.36 -4.38 0.00
CA LEU A 365 -8.18 -4.55 -1.46
C LEU A 365 -8.57 -3.31 -2.28
N GLY A 366 -9.77 -2.76 -2.07
CA GLY A 366 -10.30 -1.68 -2.90
C GLY A 366 -9.52 -0.37 -2.75
N LEU A 367 -9.42 0.14 -1.51
CA LEU A 367 -8.94 1.48 -1.20
C LEU A 367 -7.41 1.59 -1.09
N THR A 368 -6.69 0.47 -1.01
CA THR A 368 -5.22 0.49 -1.07
C THR A 368 -4.73 -0.10 -2.38
N HIS A 369 -4.83 -1.42 -2.57
CA HIS A 369 -4.30 -2.11 -3.74
C HIS A 369 -4.85 -1.58 -5.06
N LEU A 370 -6.16 -1.72 -5.30
CA LEU A 370 -6.71 -1.49 -6.64
C LEU A 370 -6.80 0.01 -6.98
N LEU A 371 -7.16 0.86 -6.02
CA LEU A 371 -7.19 2.30 -6.21
C LEU A 371 -5.80 2.85 -6.57
N MET A 372 -4.76 2.45 -5.82
CA MET A 372 -3.40 2.94 -6.07
C MET A 372 -2.77 2.34 -7.33
N GLU A 373 -3.23 1.19 -7.82
CA GLU A 373 -2.79 0.64 -9.11
C GLU A 373 -3.17 1.59 -10.26
N GLY A 374 -4.42 2.06 -10.29
CA GLY A 374 -4.88 3.02 -11.30
C GLY A 374 -4.08 4.34 -11.27
N VAL A 375 -3.76 4.83 -10.07
CA VAL A 375 -2.87 5.98 -9.84
C VAL A 375 -1.45 5.72 -10.33
N THR A 376 -0.91 4.53 -10.08
CA THR A 376 0.42 4.11 -10.56
C THR A 376 0.48 4.13 -12.08
N VAL A 377 -0.53 3.57 -12.74
CA VAL A 377 -0.67 3.57 -14.20
C VAL A 377 -0.75 5.00 -14.72
N ALA A 378 -1.60 5.87 -14.16
CA ALA A 378 -1.69 7.29 -14.54
C ALA A 378 -0.35 8.00 -14.43
N THR A 379 0.38 7.73 -13.34
CA THR A 379 1.68 8.35 -13.06
C THR A 379 2.70 7.97 -14.13
N HIS A 380 2.80 6.68 -14.48
CA HIS A 380 3.69 6.24 -15.56
C HIS A 380 3.34 6.81 -16.93
N ARG A 381 2.05 7.02 -17.22
CA ARG A 381 1.55 7.53 -18.50
C ARG A 381 1.81 9.03 -18.72
N ASN A 382 1.91 9.79 -17.63
CA ASN A 382 1.93 11.25 -17.70
C ASN A 382 3.24 11.89 -17.25
N LEU A 383 3.98 11.27 -16.33
CA LEU A 383 5.19 11.86 -15.76
C LEU A 383 6.44 11.15 -16.26
N SER A 384 7.37 11.90 -16.84
CA SER A 384 8.67 11.37 -17.23
C SER A 384 9.46 10.88 -16.02
N GLN A 385 10.38 9.95 -16.23
CA GLN A 385 11.29 9.48 -15.19
C GLN A 385 12.23 10.56 -14.63
N SER A 386 12.43 11.62 -15.42
CA SER A 386 13.18 12.81 -15.04
C SER A 386 12.32 13.80 -14.24
N HIS A 387 10.99 13.63 -14.22
CA HIS A 387 10.08 14.51 -13.51
C HIS A 387 10.25 14.37 -11.97
N PRO A 388 10.34 15.48 -11.21
CA PRO A 388 10.53 15.42 -9.75
C PRO A 388 9.40 14.65 -9.04
N VAL A 389 8.13 14.87 -9.43
CA VAL A 389 6.99 14.11 -8.86
C VAL A 389 7.08 12.61 -9.14
N PHE A 390 7.53 12.19 -10.33
CA PHE A 390 7.74 10.76 -10.60
C PHE A 390 8.78 10.16 -9.66
N LYS A 391 9.93 10.83 -9.51
CA LYS A 391 11.01 10.38 -8.62
C LYS A 391 10.59 10.31 -7.16
N PHE A 392 9.72 11.23 -6.73
CA PHE A 392 9.14 11.23 -5.40
C PHE A 392 8.24 10.00 -5.17
N LEU A 393 7.38 9.67 -6.14
CA LEU A 393 6.39 8.59 -6.01
C LEU A 393 6.92 7.19 -6.33
N ALA A 394 7.93 7.06 -7.19
CA ALA A 394 8.42 5.77 -7.69
C ALA A 394 8.78 4.73 -6.59
N PRO A 395 9.42 5.09 -5.47
CA PRO A 395 9.64 4.13 -4.37
C PRO A 395 8.35 3.54 -3.78
N HIS A 396 7.24 4.29 -3.84
CA HIS A 396 5.97 3.95 -3.20
C HIS A 396 5.04 3.11 -4.08
N PHE A 397 5.43 2.87 -5.34
CA PHE A 397 4.72 2.00 -6.27
C PHE A 397 5.41 0.66 -6.51
N LEU A 398 6.60 0.45 -5.93
CA LEU A 398 7.39 -0.74 -6.15
C LEU A 398 6.58 -2.02 -5.87
N TYR A 399 6.48 -2.87 -6.89
CA TYR A 399 5.77 -4.16 -6.87
C TYR A 399 4.24 -4.12 -6.74
N LEU A 400 3.61 -2.95 -6.62
CA LEU A 400 2.15 -2.85 -6.48
C LEU A 400 1.40 -3.53 -7.64
N ILE A 401 1.80 -3.24 -8.88
CA ILE A 401 1.20 -3.88 -10.07
C ILE A 401 1.43 -5.41 -10.07
N ALA A 402 2.61 -5.88 -9.67
CA ALA A 402 2.93 -7.31 -9.64
C ALA A 402 2.11 -8.05 -8.58
N ILE A 403 1.99 -7.50 -7.37
CA ILE A 403 1.21 -8.13 -6.32
C ILE A 403 -0.28 -8.15 -6.65
N ASN A 404 -0.82 -7.06 -7.22
CA ASN A 404 -2.21 -7.01 -7.64
C ASN A 404 -2.52 -8.01 -8.75
N THR A 405 -1.65 -8.09 -9.76
CA THR A 405 -1.80 -9.08 -10.85
C THR A 405 -1.85 -10.50 -10.27
N ARG A 406 -0.91 -10.84 -9.39
CA ARG A 406 -0.87 -12.16 -8.74
C ARG A 406 -2.07 -12.40 -7.81
N GLY A 407 -2.49 -11.40 -7.06
CA GLY A 407 -3.63 -11.46 -6.15
C GLY A 407 -4.93 -11.72 -6.90
N LEU A 408 -5.17 -10.99 -7.99
CA LEU A 408 -6.33 -11.19 -8.85
C LEU A 408 -6.35 -12.59 -9.47
N ASP A 409 -5.21 -13.09 -9.95
CA ASP A 409 -5.14 -14.41 -10.59
C ASP A 409 -5.29 -15.58 -9.60
N LEU A 410 -4.78 -15.45 -8.36
CA LEU A 410 -4.69 -16.56 -7.41
C LEU A 410 -5.71 -16.50 -6.27
N LEU A 411 -6.02 -15.31 -5.76
CA LEU A 411 -6.88 -15.13 -4.59
C LEU A 411 -8.30 -14.74 -4.98
N ILE A 412 -8.42 -13.85 -5.98
CA ILE A 412 -9.69 -13.19 -6.34
C ILE A 412 -10.30 -13.73 -7.65
N ALA A 413 -9.69 -14.74 -8.28
CA ALA A 413 -10.30 -15.42 -9.41
C ALA A 413 -11.59 -16.15 -9.00
N GLU A 414 -12.51 -16.37 -9.94
CA GLU A 414 -13.71 -17.18 -9.70
C GLU A 414 -13.34 -18.60 -9.24
N GLY A 415 -13.91 -19.05 -8.12
CA GLY A 415 -13.53 -20.31 -7.45
C GLY A 415 -12.20 -20.25 -6.68
N GLY A 416 -11.59 -19.08 -6.60
CA GLY A 416 -10.33 -18.79 -5.91
C GLY A 416 -10.42 -18.84 -4.38
N TRP A 417 -9.45 -18.23 -3.71
CA TRP A 417 -9.38 -18.27 -2.24
C TRP A 417 -10.53 -17.51 -1.58
N VAL A 418 -10.87 -16.31 -2.05
CA VAL A 418 -11.96 -15.50 -1.47
C VAL A 418 -13.31 -16.25 -1.53
N ASP A 419 -13.62 -16.91 -2.64
CA ASP A 419 -14.82 -17.73 -2.77
C ASP A 419 -14.86 -18.91 -1.80
N LYS A 420 -13.71 -19.36 -1.29
CA LYS A 420 -13.65 -20.43 -0.28
C LYS A 420 -13.83 -19.90 1.14
N VAL A 421 -13.29 -18.73 1.44
CA VAL A 421 -13.14 -18.25 2.84
C VAL A 421 -14.00 -17.05 3.21
N MET A 422 -14.77 -16.47 2.29
CA MET A 422 -15.66 -15.35 2.56
C MET A 422 -17.10 -15.61 2.17
N ASN A 423 -18.07 -15.09 2.92
CA ASN A 423 -19.51 -15.27 2.62
C ASN A 423 -19.94 -14.54 1.34
N THR A 424 -19.39 -13.36 1.09
CA THR A 424 -19.65 -12.54 -0.10
C THR A 424 -19.15 -13.19 -1.40
N GLY A 425 -18.03 -13.93 -1.32
CA GLY A 425 -17.27 -14.35 -2.49
C GLY A 425 -16.75 -13.15 -3.31
N VAL A 426 -16.16 -13.44 -4.47
CA VAL A 426 -15.60 -12.40 -5.36
C VAL A 426 -16.67 -11.44 -5.88
N LYS A 427 -17.88 -11.93 -6.18
CA LYS A 427 -18.96 -11.10 -6.73
C LYS A 427 -19.41 -10.03 -5.74
N GLY A 428 -19.70 -10.42 -4.50
CA GLY A 428 -20.03 -9.47 -3.44
C GLY A 428 -18.85 -8.56 -3.10
N MET A 429 -17.62 -9.08 -3.08
CA MET A 429 -16.43 -8.24 -2.88
C MET A 429 -16.29 -7.14 -3.93
N PHE A 430 -16.45 -7.45 -5.23
CA PHE A 430 -16.36 -6.47 -6.32
C PHE A 430 -17.50 -5.46 -6.30
N GLU A 431 -18.72 -5.91 -6.00
CA GLU A 431 -19.86 -5.02 -5.81
C GLU A 431 -19.61 -4.02 -4.67
N LEU A 432 -19.06 -4.50 -3.56
CA LEU A 432 -18.73 -3.65 -2.42
C LEU A 432 -17.62 -2.65 -2.77
N ILE A 433 -16.55 -3.11 -3.45
CA ILE A 433 -15.46 -2.26 -3.98
C ILE A 433 -16.00 -1.09 -4.80
N LYS A 434 -16.91 -1.37 -5.72
CA LYS A 434 -17.56 -0.34 -6.52
C LYS A 434 -18.22 0.71 -5.65
N ARG A 435 -19.10 0.28 -4.73
CA ARG A 435 -19.85 1.18 -3.83
C ARG A 435 -18.92 2.08 -3.02
N GLY A 436 -17.84 1.52 -2.48
CA GLY A 436 -16.88 2.27 -1.67
C GLY A 436 -16.14 3.32 -2.49
N ILE A 437 -15.60 2.94 -3.65
CA ILE A 437 -14.76 3.81 -4.47
C ILE A 437 -15.56 4.93 -5.14
N ASP A 438 -16.80 4.67 -5.53
CA ASP A 438 -17.72 5.69 -6.05
C ASP A 438 -18.03 6.79 -5.01
N SER A 439 -17.72 6.56 -3.73
CA SER A 439 -17.94 7.49 -2.62
C SER A 439 -16.65 8.03 -1.97
N TRP A 440 -15.49 7.52 -2.37
CA TRP A 440 -14.22 7.85 -1.73
C TRP A 440 -13.64 9.14 -2.31
N HIS A 441 -13.30 10.08 -1.43
CA HIS A 441 -12.76 11.39 -1.76
C HIS A 441 -11.32 11.55 -1.27
N LEU A 442 -10.41 12.00 -2.13
CA LEU A 442 -9.01 12.20 -1.76
C LEU A 442 -8.85 13.29 -0.68
N ASP A 443 -9.59 14.39 -0.79
CA ASP A 443 -9.54 15.53 0.13
C ASP A 443 -10.23 15.28 1.48
N VAL A 444 -10.89 14.12 1.63
CA VAL A 444 -11.57 13.72 2.87
C VAL A 444 -11.06 12.37 3.35
N ASP A 445 -11.38 11.28 2.66
CA ASP A 445 -11.02 9.91 3.02
C ASP A 445 -9.52 9.64 2.87
N GLY A 446 -8.88 10.23 1.86
CA GLY A 446 -7.42 10.17 1.64
C GLY A 446 -6.61 11.14 2.51
N THR A 447 -7.30 12.02 3.24
CA THR A 447 -6.73 13.10 4.06
C THR A 447 -7.05 12.82 5.52
N LEU A 448 -6.21 12.05 6.21
CA LEU A 448 -6.49 11.55 7.57
C LEU A 448 -7.01 12.61 8.57
N PRO A 449 -6.45 13.84 8.66
CA PRO A 449 -7.01 14.86 9.55
C PRO A 449 -8.47 15.21 9.25
N GLU A 450 -8.85 15.30 7.98
CA GLU A 450 -10.22 15.61 7.57
C GLU A 450 -11.16 14.41 7.77
N ASP A 451 -10.70 13.18 7.51
CA ASP A 451 -11.46 11.97 7.85
C ASP A 451 -11.75 11.88 9.36
N LEU A 452 -10.74 12.09 10.21
CA LEU A 452 -10.89 12.08 11.66
C LEU A 452 -11.88 13.13 12.14
N LYS A 453 -11.76 14.35 11.61
CA LYS A 453 -12.67 15.46 11.93
C LYS A 453 -14.10 15.15 11.48
N ARG A 454 -14.29 14.61 10.27
CA ARG A 454 -15.60 14.18 9.75
C ARG A 454 -16.23 13.11 10.66
N ARG A 455 -15.43 12.19 11.19
CA ARG A 455 -15.89 11.15 12.14
C ARG A 455 -16.02 11.65 13.58
N GLY A 456 -15.61 12.89 13.88
CA GLY A 456 -15.63 13.50 15.21
C GLY A 456 -14.58 12.94 16.17
N LEU A 457 -13.44 12.48 15.64
CA LEU A 457 -12.38 11.75 16.35
C LEU A 457 -11.00 12.43 16.26
N ASP A 458 -10.95 13.67 15.79
CA ASP A 458 -9.74 14.50 15.69
C ASP A 458 -9.20 14.92 17.07
N ASP A 459 -10.06 15.05 18.08
CA ASP A 459 -9.67 15.28 19.47
C ASP A 459 -9.30 13.97 20.19
N PRO A 460 -8.05 13.79 20.65
CA PRO A 460 -7.63 12.59 21.34
C PRO A 460 -8.38 12.25 22.62
N SER A 461 -8.93 13.26 23.29
CA SER A 461 -9.67 13.10 24.55
C SER A 461 -11.07 12.50 24.36
N VAL A 462 -11.64 12.61 23.16
CA VAL A 462 -12.99 12.10 22.86
C VAL A 462 -13.01 10.58 22.83
N LEU A 463 -12.00 9.96 22.20
CA LEU A 463 -11.88 8.50 22.11
C LEU A 463 -10.48 8.05 22.55
N PRO A 464 -10.31 7.75 23.85
CA PRO A 464 -9.09 7.18 24.39
C PRO A 464 -8.82 5.78 23.81
N GLY A 465 -7.55 5.35 23.81
CA GLY A 465 -7.17 4.03 23.31
C GLY A 465 -7.15 3.88 21.78
N TYR A 466 -7.45 4.94 21.02
CA TYR A 466 -7.43 4.93 19.56
C TYR A 466 -6.00 5.02 19.00
N HIS A 467 -5.21 3.98 19.25
CA HIS A 467 -3.78 3.96 18.94
C HIS A 467 -3.46 4.15 17.45
N PHE A 468 -4.33 3.66 16.55
CA PHE A 468 -4.21 3.93 15.12
C PHE A 468 -4.17 5.44 14.84
N ARG A 469 -5.16 6.21 15.32
CA ARG A 469 -5.21 7.67 15.16
C ARG A 469 -3.93 8.32 15.66
N ASP A 470 -3.56 8.00 16.90
CA ASP A 470 -2.45 8.68 17.59
C ASP A 470 -1.11 8.50 16.87
N ASP A 471 -0.92 7.36 16.21
CA ASP A 471 0.32 7.02 15.51
C ASP A 471 0.26 7.41 14.02
N ALA A 472 -0.88 7.17 13.35
CA ALA A 472 -1.08 7.50 11.94
C ALA A 472 -1.02 9.01 11.69
N ILE A 473 -1.50 9.85 12.62
CA ILE A 473 -1.47 11.30 12.45
C ILE A 473 -0.04 11.85 12.45
N LEU A 474 0.88 11.26 13.23
CA LEU A 474 2.29 11.62 13.23
C LEU A 474 2.94 11.31 11.89
N LEU A 475 2.67 10.12 11.35
CA LEU A 475 3.15 9.68 10.04
C LEU A 475 2.57 10.56 8.92
N TYR A 476 1.27 10.86 8.95
CA TYR A 476 0.61 11.71 7.98
C TYR A 476 1.27 13.09 7.91
N HIS A 477 1.50 13.74 9.06
CA HIS A 477 2.15 15.05 9.09
C HIS A 477 3.61 15.01 8.63
N ALA A 478 4.36 13.95 8.97
CA ALA A 478 5.73 13.78 8.48
C ALA A 478 5.77 13.61 6.95
N ILE A 479 4.87 12.80 6.39
CA ILE A 479 4.73 12.62 4.94
C ILE A 479 4.30 13.93 4.27
N ASN A 480 3.35 14.66 4.84
CA ASN A 480 2.87 15.93 4.30
C ASN A 480 3.97 16.99 4.28
N LYS A 481 4.76 17.09 5.35
CA LYS A 481 5.91 17.98 5.43
C LYS A 481 6.99 17.60 4.44
N TYR A 482 7.27 16.31 4.28
CA TYR A 482 8.18 15.78 3.26
C TYR A 482 7.74 16.20 1.84
N ALA A 483 6.47 15.92 1.49
CA ALA A 483 5.88 16.31 0.21
C ALA A 483 5.92 17.84 0.00
N SER A 484 5.54 18.62 1.01
CA SER A 484 5.50 20.10 0.93
C SER A 484 6.87 20.71 0.67
N LYS A 485 7.90 20.26 1.40
CA LYS A 485 9.28 20.72 1.18
C LYS A 485 9.78 20.31 -0.21
N TYR A 486 9.51 19.07 -0.62
CA TYR A 486 9.95 18.56 -1.92
C TYR A 486 9.31 19.31 -3.08
N VAL A 487 7.99 19.55 -3.03
CA VAL A 487 7.27 20.33 -4.04
C VAL A 487 7.80 21.77 -4.07
N ALA A 488 7.97 22.42 -2.91
CA ALA A 488 8.49 23.79 -2.86
C ALA A 488 9.91 23.95 -3.41
N LEU A 489 10.73 22.89 -3.40
CA LEU A 489 12.07 22.91 -4.01
C LEU A 489 12.00 23.08 -5.54
N TYR A 490 11.03 22.43 -6.20
CA TYR A 490 10.92 22.41 -7.67
C TYR A 490 9.92 23.44 -8.21
N TYR A 491 8.89 23.76 -7.44
CA TYR A 491 7.84 24.74 -7.76
C TYR A 491 7.97 25.96 -6.84
N ASP A 492 9.03 26.73 -7.05
CA ASP A 492 9.32 27.99 -6.33
C ASP A 492 8.47 29.18 -6.80
N THR A 493 7.80 29.04 -7.94
CA THR A 493 7.02 30.08 -8.62
C THR A 493 5.74 29.47 -9.23
N PRO A 494 4.59 30.18 -9.21
CA PRO A 494 3.35 29.68 -9.81
C PRO A 494 3.47 29.37 -11.31
N GLU A 495 4.33 30.09 -12.03
CA GLU A 495 4.60 29.89 -13.45
C GLU A 495 5.16 28.49 -13.73
N LYS A 496 5.92 27.91 -12.80
CA LYS A 496 6.42 26.53 -12.94
C LYS A 496 5.31 25.49 -12.83
N ILE A 497 4.27 25.74 -12.03
CA ILE A 497 3.10 24.85 -11.93
C ILE A 497 2.24 24.99 -13.19
N ASN A 498 1.97 26.23 -13.60
CA ASN A 498 1.14 26.51 -14.77
C ASN A 498 1.79 26.06 -16.09
N GLY A 499 3.11 26.12 -16.19
CA GLY A 499 3.87 25.70 -17.36
C GLY A 499 4.20 24.21 -17.43
N ASP A 500 3.91 23.45 -16.37
CA ASP A 500 4.19 22.02 -16.29
C ASP A 500 3.02 21.20 -16.85
N TRP A 501 3.06 20.95 -18.15
CA TRP A 501 2.00 20.22 -18.84
C TRP A 501 1.93 18.73 -18.45
N GLU A 502 3.01 18.12 -17.95
CA GLU A 502 2.98 16.73 -17.46
C GLU A 502 2.19 16.64 -16.16
N LEU A 503 2.47 17.55 -15.22
CA LEU A 503 1.75 17.64 -13.96
C LEU A 503 0.25 17.92 -14.17
N GLN A 504 -0.11 18.85 -15.07
CA GLN A 504 -1.51 19.18 -15.35
C GLN A 504 -2.24 18.01 -16.05
N ASN A 505 -1.59 17.33 -17.00
CA ASN A 505 -2.18 16.15 -17.64
C ASN A 505 -2.37 15.01 -16.64
N TRP A 506 -1.39 14.78 -15.76
CA TRP A 506 -1.49 13.79 -14.69
C TRP A 506 -2.66 14.08 -13.76
N GLY A 507 -2.77 15.32 -13.26
CA GLY A 507 -3.90 15.73 -12.40
C GLY A 507 -5.26 15.55 -13.10
N THR A 508 -5.33 15.94 -14.37
CA THR A 508 -6.53 15.77 -15.20
C THR A 508 -6.90 14.28 -15.35
N GLU A 509 -5.94 13.41 -15.67
CA GLU A 509 -6.20 11.96 -15.85
C GLU A 509 -6.58 11.27 -14.53
N LEU A 510 -6.05 11.73 -13.39
CA LEU A 510 -6.48 11.26 -12.07
C LEU A 510 -7.95 11.60 -11.78
N ALA A 511 -8.40 12.80 -12.13
CA ALA A 511 -9.76 13.28 -11.87
C ALA A 511 -10.79 12.80 -12.90
N LEU A 512 -10.37 12.62 -14.16
CA LEU A 512 -11.24 12.23 -15.27
C LEU A 512 -11.95 10.90 -14.99
N SER A 513 -13.23 10.78 -15.35
CA SER A 513 -14.03 9.59 -15.04
C SER A 513 -13.48 8.33 -15.71
N ARG A 514 -13.75 7.17 -15.11
CA ARG A 514 -13.34 5.86 -15.64
C ARG A 514 -13.91 5.57 -17.03
N GLU A 515 -15.16 5.97 -17.24
CA GLU A 515 -15.87 5.85 -18.53
C GLU A 515 -15.22 6.71 -19.63
N GLN A 516 -14.54 7.79 -19.24
CA GLN A 516 -13.80 8.68 -20.13
C GLN A 516 -12.32 8.31 -20.25
N GLY A 517 -11.89 7.21 -19.62
CA GLY A 517 -10.52 6.71 -19.69
C GLY A 517 -9.56 7.30 -18.65
N GLY A 518 -10.06 7.98 -17.62
CA GLY A 518 -9.27 8.41 -16.46
C GLY A 518 -9.36 7.46 -15.26
N VAL A 519 -8.79 7.86 -14.12
CA VAL A 519 -8.83 7.04 -12.88
C VAL A 519 -10.14 7.19 -12.12
N GLY A 520 -10.80 8.35 -12.22
CA GLY A 520 -12.06 8.66 -11.58
C GLY A 520 -11.95 8.96 -10.08
N LEU A 521 -10.85 9.57 -9.64
CA LEU A 521 -10.69 9.99 -8.25
C LEU A 521 -11.51 11.25 -7.96
N LEU A 522 -12.30 11.19 -6.89
CA LEU A 522 -13.03 12.34 -6.37
C LEU A 522 -12.13 13.15 -5.43
N GLY A 523 -12.38 14.46 -5.31
CA GLY A 523 -11.65 15.32 -4.37
C GLY A 523 -10.23 15.68 -4.80
N ILE A 524 -9.86 15.48 -6.07
CA ILE A 524 -8.61 16.02 -6.61
C ILE A 524 -8.70 17.56 -6.62
N PRO A 525 -7.72 18.30 -6.07
CA PRO A 525 -7.76 19.75 -6.03
C PRO A 525 -8.00 20.37 -7.41
N ASN A 526 -8.94 21.33 -7.48
CA ASN A 526 -9.31 22.04 -8.71
C ASN A 526 -9.64 21.10 -9.89
N ASP A 527 -10.28 19.95 -9.63
CA ASP A 527 -10.67 18.95 -10.64
C ASP A 527 -9.49 18.50 -11.52
N GLY A 528 -8.29 18.40 -10.94
CA GLY A 528 -7.07 17.97 -11.63
C GLY A 528 -6.21 19.11 -12.19
N THR A 529 -6.65 20.36 -12.11
CA THR A 529 -5.89 21.53 -12.56
C THR A 529 -5.11 22.17 -11.41
N PHE A 530 -3.91 21.69 -11.12
CA PHE A 530 -3.10 22.15 -9.99
C PHE A 530 -2.67 23.61 -10.13
N LYS A 531 -2.84 24.42 -9.08
CA LYS A 531 -2.54 25.86 -9.08
C LYS A 531 -1.51 26.26 -8.03
N THR A 532 -1.38 25.47 -6.97
CA THR A 532 -0.52 25.77 -5.82
C THR A 532 0.30 24.56 -5.40
N ASN A 533 1.38 24.81 -4.65
CA ASN A 533 2.18 23.73 -4.07
C ASN A 533 1.34 22.84 -3.14
N ASP A 534 0.39 23.42 -2.40
CA ASP A 534 -0.51 22.69 -1.51
C ASP A 534 -1.39 21.69 -2.26
N ASP A 535 -1.88 22.07 -3.45
CA ASP A 535 -2.66 21.16 -4.30
C ASP A 535 -1.86 19.89 -4.64
N ILE A 536 -0.60 20.06 -5.05
CA ILE A 536 0.30 18.96 -5.41
C ILE A 536 0.65 18.15 -4.15
N SER A 537 1.07 18.83 -3.07
CA SER A 537 1.49 18.18 -1.83
C SER A 537 0.37 17.36 -1.19
N LYS A 538 -0.89 17.79 -1.25
CA LYS A 538 -2.04 17.01 -0.79
C LYS A 538 -2.17 15.68 -1.54
N VAL A 539 -2.11 15.70 -2.87
CA VAL A 539 -2.19 14.48 -3.68
C VAL A 539 -1.00 13.56 -3.39
N LEU A 540 0.23 14.09 -3.33
CA LEU A 540 1.42 13.29 -3.00
C LEU A 540 1.34 12.68 -1.59
N THR A 541 0.83 13.46 -0.62
CA THR A 541 0.64 12.98 0.75
C THR A 541 -0.34 11.82 0.79
N CYS A 542 -1.49 11.96 0.13
CA CYS A 542 -2.49 10.89 0.07
C CYS A 542 -1.91 9.62 -0.54
N ILE A 543 -1.21 9.71 -1.68
CA ILE A 543 -0.67 8.53 -2.36
C ILE A 543 0.36 7.82 -1.47
N VAL A 544 1.33 8.55 -0.91
CA VAL A 544 2.36 7.95 -0.05
C VAL A 544 1.72 7.36 1.21
N TYR A 545 0.78 8.07 1.85
CA TYR A 545 0.07 7.60 3.02
C TYR A 545 -0.72 6.31 2.75
N THR A 546 -1.44 6.25 1.62
CA THR A 546 -2.22 5.06 1.24
C THR A 546 -1.33 3.86 0.94
N CYS A 547 -0.26 4.05 0.15
CA CYS A 547 0.67 2.99 -0.23
C CYS A 547 1.53 2.46 0.93
N SER A 548 1.61 3.19 2.05
CA SER A 548 2.43 2.82 3.21
C SER A 548 1.59 2.61 4.47
N VAL A 549 1.18 3.70 5.11
CA VAL A 549 0.54 3.73 6.43
C VAL A 549 -0.83 3.03 6.40
N SER A 550 -1.69 3.40 5.46
CA SER A 550 -3.04 2.83 5.36
C SER A 550 -2.97 1.33 5.12
N HIS A 551 -2.22 0.90 4.10
CA HIS A 551 -2.00 -0.52 3.80
C HIS A 551 -1.43 -1.28 4.99
N ALA A 552 -0.36 -0.79 5.63
CA ALA A 552 0.24 -1.45 6.79
C ALA A 552 -0.77 -1.66 7.94
N SER A 553 -1.59 -0.64 8.21
CA SER A 553 -2.58 -0.69 9.30
C SER A 553 -3.71 -1.69 9.07
N THR A 554 -4.07 -1.96 7.81
CA THR A 554 -5.13 -2.92 7.45
C THR A 554 -4.58 -4.32 7.17
N ASN A 555 -3.35 -4.40 6.67
CA ASN A 555 -2.77 -5.65 6.18
C ASN A 555 -2.08 -6.50 7.28
N PHE A 556 -1.25 -5.87 8.11
CA PHE A 556 -0.43 -6.62 9.10
C PHE A 556 -1.18 -7.19 10.30
N PRO A 557 -2.32 -6.65 10.75
CA PRO A 557 -3.11 -7.28 11.81
C PRO A 557 -3.84 -8.56 11.37
N GLN A 558 -3.86 -8.90 10.08
CA GLN A 558 -4.71 -9.96 9.56
C GLN A 558 -4.49 -11.33 10.24
N TYR A 559 -3.25 -11.75 10.45
CA TYR A 559 -3.01 -13.00 11.17
C TYR A 559 -3.54 -12.94 12.62
N GLU A 560 -3.36 -11.81 13.32
CA GLU A 560 -3.83 -11.65 14.70
C GLU A 560 -5.35 -11.68 14.82
N GLU A 561 -6.08 -11.26 13.79
CA GLU A 561 -7.55 -11.23 13.81
C GLU A 561 -8.20 -12.47 13.23
N TYR A 562 -7.75 -12.91 12.05
CA TYR A 562 -8.45 -13.93 11.25
C TYR A 562 -7.99 -15.36 11.54
N ALA A 563 -6.77 -15.57 12.05
CA ALA A 563 -6.25 -16.92 12.21
C ALA A 563 -7.05 -17.74 13.23
N PHE A 564 -7.55 -17.10 14.30
CA PHE A 564 -8.52 -17.71 15.20
C PHE A 564 -9.94 -17.36 14.74
N THR A 565 -10.51 -18.21 13.88
CA THR A 565 -11.76 -17.91 13.15
C THR A 565 -12.96 -17.51 14.01
N PRO A 566 -13.14 -17.93 15.28
CA PRO A 566 -14.22 -17.39 16.13
C PRO A 566 -14.09 -15.88 16.40
N ASN A 567 -12.87 -15.33 16.39
CA ASN A 567 -12.61 -13.94 16.71
C ASN A 567 -13.05 -12.98 15.60
N TYR A 568 -12.75 -13.30 14.35
CA TYR A 568 -13.03 -12.41 13.21
C TYR A 568 -13.32 -13.21 11.94
N PRO A 569 -14.50 -13.87 11.86
CA PRO A 569 -14.79 -14.86 10.82
C PRO A 569 -15.07 -14.21 9.45
N GLY A 570 -14.24 -14.46 8.45
CA GLY A 570 -14.56 -14.11 7.05
C GLY A 570 -15.74 -14.93 6.49
N MET A 571 -15.94 -16.14 6.99
CA MET A 571 -17.01 -17.05 6.60
C MET A 571 -17.79 -17.56 7.81
N MET A 572 -19.11 -17.58 7.68
CA MET A 572 -20.05 -18.21 8.62
C MET A 572 -21.14 -18.97 7.86
N ARG A 573 -21.40 -20.22 8.25
CA ARG A 573 -22.47 -21.07 7.74
C ARG A 573 -23.74 -20.89 8.57
N GLY A 574 -24.90 -21.15 7.96
CA GLY A 574 -26.19 -21.05 8.62
C GLY A 574 -26.69 -19.60 8.73
N GLU A 575 -27.64 -19.40 9.63
CA GLU A 575 -28.37 -18.13 9.76
C GLU A 575 -28.00 -17.37 11.04
N PRO A 576 -28.01 -16.02 11.00
CA PRO A 576 -27.88 -15.19 12.20
C PRO A 576 -28.98 -15.46 13.22
N PRO A 577 -28.76 -15.14 14.50
CA PRO A 577 -29.81 -15.24 15.51
C PRO A 577 -30.97 -14.29 15.19
N LYS A 578 -32.20 -14.80 15.21
CA LYS A 578 -33.43 -14.04 14.97
C LYS A 578 -34.21 -13.71 16.26
N SER A 579 -33.80 -14.29 17.37
CA SER A 579 -34.38 -14.07 18.70
C SER A 579 -33.27 -13.97 19.74
N LYS A 580 -33.64 -13.54 20.96
CA LYS A 580 -32.74 -13.49 22.12
C LYS A 580 -32.61 -14.82 22.86
N ASP A 581 -33.20 -15.90 22.33
CA ASP A 581 -33.13 -17.21 22.95
C ASP A 581 -31.66 -17.69 23.05
N PRO A 582 -31.32 -18.48 24.08
CA PRO A 582 -29.97 -19.04 24.22
C PRO A 582 -29.51 -19.79 22.96
N VAL A 583 -28.34 -19.40 22.45
CA VAL A 583 -27.67 -20.12 21.35
C VAL A 583 -26.81 -21.23 21.93
N GLU A 584 -27.05 -22.46 21.49
CA GLU A 584 -26.23 -23.62 21.88
C GLU A 584 -24.82 -23.52 21.28
N GLU A 585 -23.80 -23.94 22.05
CA GLU A 585 -22.39 -23.88 21.59
C GLU A 585 -22.15 -24.70 20.31
N ASP A 586 -22.84 -25.83 20.15
CA ASP A 586 -22.78 -26.66 18.95
C ASP A 586 -23.23 -25.91 17.68
N ARG A 587 -24.19 -24.99 17.81
CA ARG A 587 -24.61 -24.13 16.69
C ARG A 587 -23.51 -23.15 16.30
N ILE A 588 -22.82 -22.57 17.29
CA ILE A 588 -21.68 -21.67 17.03
C ILE A 588 -20.57 -22.44 16.32
N LEU A 589 -20.19 -23.62 16.85
CA LEU A 589 -19.16 -24.45 16.25
C LEU A 589 -19.52 -24.89 14.82
N ALA A 590 -20.77 -25.29 14.57
CA ALA A 590 -21.24 -25.68 13.24
C ALA A 590 -21.29 -24.52 12.22
N SER A 591 -21.34 -23.28 12.71
CA SER A 591 -21.33 -22.07 11.86
C SER A 591 -19.93 -21.72 11.36
N LEU A 592 -18.86 -22.20 12.01
CA LEU A 592 -17.48 -21.87 11.66
C LEU A 592 -16.98 -22.67 10.44
N PRO A 593 -15.92 -22.19 9.76
CA PRO A 593 -15.23 -22.97 8.73
C PRO A 593 -14.72 -24.30 9.29
N ASP A 594 -14.63 -25.31 8.43
CA ASP A 594 -14.02 -26.59 8.79
C ASP A 594 -12.49 -26.47 8.94
N LYS A 595 -11.88 -27.49 9.53
CA LYS A 595 -10.44 -27.49 9.82
C LYS A 595 -9.55 -27.22 8.60
N PRO A 596 -9.73 -27.87 7.43
CA PRO A 596 -8.93 -27.53 6.25
C PRO A 596 -9.07 -26.06 5.86
N THR A 597 -10.30 -25.53 5.85
CA THR A 597 -10.55 -24.11 5.53
C THR A 597 -9.89 -23.18 6.54
N THR A 598 -9.98 -23.47 7.84
CA THR A 598 -9.31 -22.70 8.89
C THR A 598 -7.79 -22.71 8.74
N LEU A 599 -7.18 -23.85 8.40
CA LEU A 599 -5.74 -23.92 8.12
C LEU A 599 -5.34 -23.08 6.91
N ASP A 600 -6.13 -23.13 5.84
CA ASP A 600 -5.89 -22.30 4.65
C ASP A 600 -5.99 -20.80 5.01
N ILE A 601 -6.95 -20.40 5.86
CA ILE A 601 -7.04 -19.04 6.40
C ILE A 601 -5.76 -18.68 7.16
N MET A 602 -5.33 -19.53 8.11
CA MET A 602 -4.12 -19.30 8.92
C MET A 602 -2.86 -19.15 8.06
N VAL A 603 -2.70 -19.97 7.01
CA VAL A 603 -1.55 -19.93 6.10
C VAL A 603 -1.56 -18.62 5.31
N VAL A 604 -2.69 -18.28 4.68
CA VAL A 604 -2.76 -17.10 3.81
C VAL A 604 -2.63 -15.82 4.61
N THR A 605 -3.34 -15.67 5.73
CA THR A 605 -3.25 -14.44 6.54
C THR A 605 -1.87 -14.27 7.17
N LYS A 606 -1.16 -15.36 7.47
CA LYS A 606 0.24 -15.29 7.90
C LYS A 606 1.18 -14.76 6.81
N ILE A 607 0.94 -15.13 5.55
CA ILE A 607 1.71 -14.64 4.41
C ILE A 607 1.39 -13.16 4.16
N LEU A 608 0.10 -12.81 4.15
CA LEU A 608 -0.35 -11.43 3.91
C LEU A 608 0.17 -10.48 5.00
N SER A 609 0.22 -10.92 6.26
CA SER A 609 0.81 -10.13 7.36
C SER A 609 2.34 -10.06 7.35
N GLY A 610 3.02 -10.59 6.32
CA GLY A 610 4.45 -10.45 6.09
C GLY A 610 4.83 -9.07 5.53
N ARG A 611 6.14 -8.80 5.46
CA ARG A 611 6.66 -7.53 4.90
C ARG A 611 7.40 -7.80 3.60
N GLY A 612 7.09 -7.04 2.56
CA GLY A 612 7.70 -7.21 1.24
C GLY A 612 8.86 -6.25 0.94
N THR A 613 8.78 -5.02 1.43
CA THR A 613 9.78 -3.98 1.18
C THR A 613 10.40 -3.52 2.49
N LYS A 614 11.49 -2.77 2.37
CA LYS A 614 12.10 -1.99 3.44
C LYS A 614 11.11 -0.99 4.02
N ASN A 615 11.50 -0.51 5.19
CA ASN A 615 10.78 0.43 6.02
C ASN A 615 10.65 1.80 5.34
N LEU A 616 9.59 2.53 5.68
CA LEU A 616 9.26 3.83 5.11
C LEU A 616 10.47 4.78 5.18
N GLY A 617 10.83 5.40 4.05
CA GLY A 617 11.98 6.29 3.91
C GLY A 617 13.33 5.59 3.64
N ASP A 618 13.47 4.29 3.89
CA ASP A 618 14.60 3.48 3.40
C ASP A 618 14.23 2.82 2.07
N PHE A 619 14.51 3.52 0.97
CA PHE A 619 14.11 3.09 -0.36
C PHE A 619 15.01 1.95 -0.89
N GLU A 620 14.42 0.97 -1.58
CA GLU A 620 15.12 -0.09 -2.31
C GLU A 620 15.96 0.49 -3.44
N VAL A 621 15.35 1.43 -4.16
CA VAL A 621 15.94 2.10 -5.31
C VAL A 621 15.94 3.59 -5.03
N GLN A 622 17.11 4.20 -5.14
CA GLN A 622 17.25 5.65 -5.02
C GLN A 622 16.90 6.29 -6.37
N TYR A 623 15.76 6.97 -6.45
CA TYR A 623 15.34 7.73 -7.65
C TYR A 623 15.73 9.22 -7.58
N VAL A 624 15.90 9.75 -6.37
CA VAL A 624 16.29 11.14 -6.10
C VAL A 624 17.80 11.22 -5.96
N PHE A 625 18.45 12.05 -6.78
CA PHE A 625 19.90 12.28 -6.74
C PHE A 625 20.28 13.73 -6.52
N ASP A 626 19.37 14.68 -6.78
CA ASP A 626 19.57 16.11 -6.48
C ASP A 626 19.97 16.30 -5.00
N PRO A 627 21.15 16.86 -4.69
CA PRO A 627 21.62 17.06 -3.34
C PRO A 627 20.65 17.84 -2.45
N LYS A 628 19.94 18.85 -2.99
CA LYS A 628 18.97 19.63 -2.21
C LYS A 628 17.75 18.80 -1.83
N ALA A 629 17.29 17.96 -2.75
CA ALA A 629 16.19 17.04 -2.49
C ALA A 629 16.61 15.90 -1.55
N MET A 630 17.86 15.44 -1.63
CA MET A 630 18.39 14.44 -0.70
C MET A 630 18.43 14.92 0.75
N VAL A 631 18.71 16.21 0.99
CA VAL A 631 18.59 16.80 2.33
C VAL A 631 17.16 16.66 2.86
N ILE A 632 16.15 16.91 2.03
CA ILE A 632 14.73 16.77 2.40
C ILE A 632 14.38 15.31 2.71
N VAL A 633 14.90 14.35 1.93
CA VAL A 633 14.74 12.90 2.20
C VAL A 633 15.39 12.52 3.54
N ASP A 634 16.57 13.04 3.85
CA ASP A 634 17.27 12.74 5.10
C ASP A 634 16.59 13.36 6.32
N GLU A 635 16.00 14.55 6.18
CA GLU A 635 15.13 15.13 7.20
C GLU A 635 13.89 14.26 7.46
N PHE A 636 13.23 13.76 6.41
CA PHE A 636 12.10 12.85 6.54
C PHE A 636 12.48 11.56 7.29
N ARG A 637 13.63 10.95 6.93
CA ARG A 637 14.17 9.78 7.64
C ARG A 637 14.44 10.05 9.11
N LEU A 638 14.96 11.24 9.44
CA LEU A 638 15.21 11.62 10.83
C LEU A 638 13.89 11.75 11.61
N GLU A 639 12.87 12.37 11.01
CA GLU A 639 11.55 12.51 11.61
C GLU A 639 10.88 11.16 11.85
N LEU A 640 10.98 10.22 10.90
CA LEU A 640 10.49 8.85 11.08
C LEU A 640 11.20 8.11 12.23
N ARG A 641 12.52 8.28 12.41
CA ARG A 641 13.22 7.70 13.58
C ARG A 641 12.68 8.25 14.89
N GLN A 642 12.38 9.55 14.94
CA GLN A 642 11.79 10.17 16.13
C GLN A 642 10.37 9.65 16.40
N ILE A 643 9.55 9.48 15.35
CA ILE A 643 8.21 8.89 15.47
C ILE A 643 8.30 7.44 15.98
N SER A 644 9.22 6.63 15.44
CA SER A 644 9.46 5.27 15.93
C SER A 644 9.78 5.23 17.42
N LYS A 645 10.66 6.12 17.89
CA LYS A 645 10.95 6.27 19.32
C LYS A 645 9.69 6.59 20.13
N THR A 646 8.89 7.57 19.69
CA THR A 646 7.64 7.93 20.36
C THR A 646 6.63 6.78 20.40
N ILE A 647 6.48 6.02 19.33
CA ILE A 647 5.56 4.86 19.28
C ILE A 647 6.06 3.75 20.20
N LYS A 648 7.36 3.48 20.24
CA LYS A 648 7.97 2.51 21.16
C LYS A 648 7.74 2.89 22.62
N GLU A 649 7.96 4.16 22.98
CA GLU A 649 7.68 4.69 24.32
C GLU A 649 6.20 4.55 24.69
N ARG A 650 5.27 4.89 23.77
CA ARG A 650 3.83 4.68 23.99
C ARG A 650 3.50 3.20 24.20
N ASN A 651 4.15 2.31 23.46
CA ASN A 651 3.92 0.87 23.54
C ASN A 651 4.41 0.23 24.85
N GLU A 652 5.21 0.91 25.67
CA GLU A 652 5.58 0.44 27.01
C GLU A 652 4.37 0.44 27.97
N SER A 653 3.40 1.35 27.77
CA SER A 653 2.19 1.44 28.60
C SER A 653 0.93 0.88 27.93
N ARG A 654 0.92 0.70 26.61
CA ARG A 654 -0.21 0.10 25.88
C ARG A 654 -0.28 -1.40 26.08
N ASN A 655 -1.45 -1.91 26.46
CA ASN A 655 -1.70 -3.35 26.58
C ASN A 655 -2.93 -3.81 25.76
N PRO A 656 -2.74 -4.60 24.68
CA PRO A 656 -1.45 -4.93 24.07
C PRO A 656 -0.86 -3.75 23.27
N PRO A 657 0.47 -3.76 23.01
CA PRO A 657 1.12 -2.81 22.13
C PRO A 657 0.45 -2.72 20.75
N TYR A 658 0.48 -1.53 20.14
CA TYR A 658 0.08 -1.29 18.76
C TYR A 658 1.33 -1.02 17.93
N ILE A 659 1.77 -2.04 17.18
CA ILE A 659 3.09 -2.04 16.52
C ILE A 659 3.02 -1.73 15.03
N TYR A 660 1.84 -1.83 14.42
CA TYR A 660 1.69 -1.89 12.96
C TYR A 660 2.10 -0.60 12.26
N LEU A 661 2.13 0.52 12.98
CA LEU A 661 2.49 1.85 12.48
C LEU A 661 3.83 2.36 13.02
N ASP A 662 4.65 1.51 13.65
CA ASP A 662 6.05 1.87 13.86
C ASP A 662 6.73 2.05 12.49
N PRO A 663 7.39 3.18 12.19
CA PRO A 663 8.14 3.37 10.95
C PRO A 663 9.12 2.26 10.61
N GLU A 664 9.62 1.49 11.60
CA GLU A 664 10.46 0.31 11.37
C GLU A 664 9.68 -0.94 10.90
N ILE A 665 8.37 -0.81 10.74
CA ILE A 665 7.43 -1.84 10.34
C ILE A 665 6.69 -1.44 9.06
N VAL A 666 6.31 -0.17 8.95
CA VAL A 666 5.58 0.38 7.80
C VAL A 666 6.47 0.32 6.54
N PRO A 667 6.06 -0.36 5.45
CA PRO A 667 6.83 -0.42 4.22
C PRO A 667 6.69 0.84 3.36
N ASN A 668 7.55 1.03 2.37
CA ASN A 668 7.40 2.11 1.38
C ASN A 668 6.20 1.92 0.45
N SER A 669 5.86 0.67 0.12
CA SER A 669 4.88 0.34 -0.92
C SER A 669 4.10 -0.94 -0.61
N ILE A 670 2.97 -1.07 -1.31
CA ILE A 670 2.11 -2.25 -1.29
C ILE A 670 2.78 -3.36 -2.12
N SER A 671 3.28 -4.39 -1.45
CA SER A 671 4.08 -5.44 -2.09
C SER A 671 3.64 -6.87 -1.73
N ILE A 672 2.66 -7.03 -0.84
CA ILE A 672 2.17 -8.32 -0.34
C ILE A 672 0.65 -8.42 -0.35
#